data_AF-A0A521SY63-F1
#
_entry.id   AF-A0A521SY63-F1
#
_cell.length_a   1.000
_cell.length_b   1.000
_cell.length_c   1.000
_cell.angle_alpha   90.00
_cell.angle_beta   90.00
_cell.angle_gamma   90.00
#
_symmetry.space_group_name_H-M   'P 1'
#
loop_
_entity.id
_entity.type
_entity.pdbx_description
1 polymer ?
#
loop_
_entity_poly.entity_id
_entity_poly.type
_entity_poly.pdbx_seq_one_letter_code
_entity_poly.pdbx_strand_id
1 'polypeptide(L)'
;MRRAFALAAVLTLISAWPLLTHLGTALPSDLGDPILETWILWWNAHHVPLTAAWWDAPMFVPLAGTFALSEALIAFMPLTTPLQWAGVGPIATHNIAFVLSGPMAFAAAFVLARRLTKRDDAALLAALAFGFSPYRIAQLSHMQVLWSCWMAFGLAALHSYIEASASAEASARKARWRALAAFGACWMLNGFTNGYFLAYYPVLVGLWLLWFARRWRDWLSVGATAAVASLPLVPMLIGYAQRQHAFGLSRQISEIRQFSADLSALWAASPRAWLSSHWTVAPGPEGELYPGLAMLALIAVGVFVAIRRPSRETSNVQTSSVQRSVRHAGRWTAGRWTVFALAITAAALALLVMLTGGSELHLGPLSLSVHRPSRLLTVAFWLGLGAFATGPIMRRAWASRSPLAFYVLAGITMYFFALGPEPRFGATQILYKPPYAWLLYLPGFDSVRVPARFGLLMILCLSQAAALAFMRMTPGVVSSENPRLQPLDAKGLTATVLWRKRLPVSFLALAILAEGWIVMPVAGLPEKLVIPERGRAAGTLVMELPIEMTYEANTLALLHQLDHRQPLINGFSGYLPAHYHALGVALKDGDATALDAIREVGPIAAFVDSARDVNGVESALVAAAPGAELLERTARGVWFLLPQQTRRPEPASAGAQLPVSAIDATNRPEGAEPEKLIDGRSNTRWHGQINGEIATDVVTLTLAKPAVVDVVEIDQGLWAGSYARDLEIVLVTDQGEVTAFRGATGGLSVRAALAMSANVAMRIPIAPAPPALAVKLISHPRGAKWTWSVGEVRLFGK
;
A
#
# COMPACT_ATOMS: atom_id res chain seq x y z
N MET A 1 -14.57 15.42 27.00
CA MET A 1 -14.68 14.27 26.08
C MET A 1 -16.04 14.21 25.38
N ARG A 2 -17.18 14.05 26.09
CA ARG A 2 -18.52 13.98 25.46
C ARG A 2 -18.83 15.11 24.47
N ARG A 3 -18.60 16.37 24.85
CA ARG A 3 -18.80 17.54 23.95
C ARG A 3 -17.90 17.53 22.71
N ALA A 4 -16.64 17.11 22.86
CA ALA A 4 -15.68 17.04 21.76
C ALA A 4 -16.06 15.92 20.78
N PHE A 5 -16.51 14.78 21.29
CA PHE A 5 -17.02 13.69 20.46
C PHE A 5 -18.29 14.07 19.72
N ALA A 6 -19.24 14.75 20.40
CA ALA A 6 -20.44 15.26 19.75
C ALA A 6 -20.11 16.26 18.63
N LEU A 7 -19.15 17.16 18.85
CA LEU A 7 -18.64 18.06 17.81
C LEU A 7 -18.07 17.28 16.62
N ALA A 8 -17.24 16.26 16.87
CA ALA A 8 -16.67 15.44 15.82
C ALA A 8 -17.76 14.72 15.01
N ALA A 9 -18.75 14.13 15.69
CA ALA A 9 -19.88 13.50 15.03
C ALA A 9 -20.65 14.50 14.16
N VAL A 10 -20.98 15.69 14.68
CA VAL A 10 -21.66 16.73 13.90
C VAL A 10 -20.84 17.16 12.68
N LEU A 11 -19.56 17.44 12.84
CA LEU A 11 -18.68 17.82 11.73
C LEU A 11 -18.60 16.73 10.67
N THR A 12 -18.46 15.47 11.08
CA THR A 12 -18.47 14.32 10.16
C THR A 12 -19.81 14.19 9.44
N LEU A 13 -20.93 14.32 10.15
CA LEU A 13 -22.27 14.22 9.55
C LEU A 13 -22.48 15.32 8.52
N ILE A 14 -22.03 16.54 8.79
CA ILE A 14 -22.09 17.66 7.82
C ILE A 14 -21.18 17.36 6.63
N SER A 15 -19.93 16.97 6.85
CA SER A 15 -18.98 16.72 5.76
C SER A 15 -19.38 15.53 4.89
N ALA A 16 -20.03 14.52 5.47
CA ALA A 16 -20.46 13.30 4.77
C ALA A 16 -21.94 13.32 4.37
N TRP A 17 -22.65 14.45 4.53
CA TRP A 17 -24.07 14.57 4.25
C TRP A 17 -24.51 13.95 2.91
N PRO A 18 -23.81 14.20 1.77
CA PRO A 18 -24.19 13.61 0.49
C PRO A 18 -24.19 12.08 0.50
N LEU A 19 -23.29 11.45 1.26
CA LEU A 19 -23.24 10.00 1.42
C LEU A 19 -24.36 9.50 2.35
N LEU A 20 -24.69 10.27 3.39
CA LEU A 20 -25.72 9.90 4.37
C LEU A 20 -27.11 9.78 3.75
N THR A 21 -27.42 10.55 2.71
CA THR A 21 -28.69 10.44 1.97
C THR A 21 -28.74 9.22 1.02
N HIS A 22 -27.60 8.57 0.78
CA HIS A 22 -27.44 7.44 -0.14
C HIS A 22 -26.71 6.25 0.50
N LEU A 23 -26.88 6.05 1.82
CA LEU A 23 -26.13 5.04 2.60
C LEU A 23 -26.17 3.64 1.99
N GLY A 24 -27.28 3.21 1.39
CA GLY A 24 -27.41 1.88 0.78
C GLY A 24 -27.22 1.82 -0.74
N THR A 25 -27.03 2.97 -1.40
CA THR A 25 -27.16 3.10 -2.86
C THR A 25 -25.97 3.79 -3.53
N ALA A 26 -24.95 4.15 -2.76
CA ALA A 26 -23.74 4.79 -3.25
C ALA A 26 -22.54 4.48 -2.35
N LEU A 27 -21.33 4.71 -2.85
CA LEU A 27 -20.07 4.55 -2.13
C LEU A 27 -19.29 5.88 -2.06
N PRO A 28 -18.44 6.09 -1.04
CA PRO A 28 -17.59 7.26 -0.96
C PRO A 28 -16.52 7.23 -2.05
N SER A 29 -16.10 8.41 -2.53
CA SER A 29 -14.99 8.56 -3.50
C SER A 29 -15.28 8.05 -4.90
N ASP A 30 -15.27 6.72 -5.10
CA ASP A 30 -15.30 6.04 -6.39
C ASP A 30 -15.81 4.60 -6.23
N LEU A 31 -15.91 3.88 -7.35
CA LEU A 31 -16.36 2.48 -7.42
C LEU A 31 -15.19 1.48 -7.40
N GLY A 32 -14.06 1.89 -6.83
CA GLY A 32 -12.85 1.11 -6.75
C GLY A 32 -12.74 0.22 -5.52
N ASP A 33 -11.73 0.53 -4.74
CA ASP A 33 -11.41 -0.06 -3.44
C ASP A 33 -12.62 -0.04 -2.48
N PRO A 34 -13.51 0.98 -2.47
CA PRO A 34 -14.74 0.93 -1.67
C PRO A 34 -15.63 -0.29 -1.97
N ILE A 35 -15.69 -0.76 -3.23
CA ILE A 35 -16.42 -2.00 -3.58
C ILE A 35 -15.67 -3.21 -3.03
N LEU A 36 -14.36 -3.29 -3.22
CA LEU A 36 -13.54 -4.39 -2.69
C LEU A 36 -13.65 -4.49 -1.17
N GLU A 37 -13.51 -3.37 -0.47
CA GLU A 37 -13.65 -3.29 0.98
C GLU A 37 -15.06 -3.72 1.42
N THR A 38 -16.10 -3.24 0.74
CA THR A 38 -17.48 -3.71 0.99
C THR A 38 -17.60 -5.23 0.83
N TRP A 39 -17.02 -5.77 -0.24
CA TRP A 39 -17.04 -7.20 -0.54
C TRP A 39 -16.31 -8.03 0.52
N ILE A 40 -15.15 -7.58 0.99
CA ILE A 40 -14.39 -8.21 2.07
C ILE A 40 -15.20 -8.22 3.37
N LEU A 41 -15.85 -7.11 3.72
CA LEU A 41 -16.71 -7.03 4.91
C LEU A 41 -17.92 -7.95 4.81
N TRP A 42 -18.51 -8.09 3.62
CA TRP A 42 -19.58 -9.04 3.35
C TRP A 42 -19.09 -10.48 3.52
N TRP A 43 -17.96 -10.83 2.91
CA TRP A 43 -17.38 -12.16 2.99
C TRP A 43 -17.11 -12.59 4.44
N ASN A 44 -16.46 -11.72 5.22
CA ASN A 44 -16.18 -11.93 6.64
C ASN A 44 -17.45 -12.12 7.49
N ALA A 45 -18.58 -11.52 7.11
CA ALA A 45 -19.83 -11.69 7.84
C ALA A 45 -20.47 -13.07 7.63
N HIS A 46 -20.02 -13.83 6.62
CA HIS A 46 -20.59 -15.13 6.24
C HIS A 46 -19.63 -16.30 6.45
N HIS A 47 -18.34 -16.05 6.70
CA HIS A 47 -17.32 -17.09 6.80
C HIS A 47 -16.46 -16.91 8.05
N VAL A 48 -16.19 -18.01 8.75
CA VAL A 48 -15.38 -18.00 9.97
C VAL A 48 -13.90 -17.79 9.60
N PRO A 49 -13.24 -16.75 10.15
CA PRO A 49 -11.84 -16.47 9.83
C PRO A 49 -10.92 -17.67 10.02
N LEU A 50 -9.89 -17.75 9.17
CA LEU A 50 -8.82 -18.77 9.18
C LEU A 50 -9.26 -20.21 8.80
N THR A 51 -10.53 -20.45 8.45
CA THR A 51 -10.98 -21.73 7.88
C THR A 51 -10.60 -21.85 6.40
N ALA A 52 -10.57 -23.07 5.85
CA ALA A 52 -10.32 -23.27 4.41
C ALA A 52 -11.34 -22.49 3.55
N ALA A 53 -12.62 -22.60 3.90
CA ALA A 53 -13.70 -21.88 3.25
C ALA A 53 -13.47 -20.36 3.26
N TRP A 54 -12.98 -19.77 4.36
CA TRP A 54 -12.71 -18.32 4.42
C TRP A 54 -11.57 -17.87 3.50
N TRP A 55 -10.54 -18.69 3.34
CA TRP A 55 -9.44 -18.37 2.44
C TRP A 55 -9.80 -18.53 0.96
N ASP A 56 -10.74 -19.42 0.65
CA ASP A 56 -11.19 -19.74 -0.70
C ASP A 56 -12.35 -18.83 -1.11
N ALA A 57 -12.06 -17.53 -1.14
CA ALA A 57 -12.96 -16.49 -1.59
C ALA A 57 -13.46 -16.73 -3.03
N PRO A 58 -14.75 -16.48 -3.34
CA PRO A 58 -15.33 -16.85 -4.63
C PRO A 58 -14.99 -15.86 -5.76
N MET A 59 -13.82 -15.23 -5.75
CA MET A 59 -13.31 -14.38 -6.84
C MET A 59 -12.07 -15.02 -7.47
N PHE A 60 -11.81 -14.73 -8.75
CA PHE A 60 -10.72 -15.37 -9.53
C PHE A 60 -10.82 -16.90 -9.56
N VAL A 61 -12.04 -17.42 -9.54
CA VAL A 61 -12.31 -18.87 -9.58
C VAL A 61 -11.78 -19.42 -10.92
N PRO A 62 -11.11 -20.59 -10.95
CA PRO A 62 -11.03 -21.64 -9.91
C PRO A 62 -9.90 -21.54 -8.89
N LEU A 63 -9.16 -20.43 -8.83
CA LEU A 63 -8.02 -20.35 -7.93
C LEU A 63 -8.47 -20.40 -6.46
N ALA A 64 -7.90 -21.31 -5.68
CA ALA A 64 -8.11 -21.37 -4.23
C ALA A 64 -7.21 -20.37 -3.49
N GLY A 65 -7.54 -20.00 -2.26
CA GLY A 65 -6.72 -19.11 -1.43
C GLY A 65 -6.71 -17.64 -1.86
N THR A 66 -7.63 -17.22 -2.71
CA THR A 66 -7.70 -15.87 -3.31
C THR A 66 -7.98 -14.77 -2.29
N PHE A 67 -8.51 -15.08 -1.12
CA PHE A 67 -8.70 -14.09 -0.05
C PHE A 67 -7.36 -13.54 0.46
N ALA A 68 -6.26 -14.30 0.30
CA ALA A 68 -4.91 -13.85 0.66
C ALA A 68 -4.30 -12.81 -0.31
N LEU A 69 -5.00 -12.44 -1.38
CA LEU A 69 -4.54 -11.46 -2.36
C LEU A 69 -4.78 -10.01 -1.88
N SER A 70 -5.62 -9.80 -0.86
CA SER A 70 -5.94 -8.49 -0.28
C SER A 70 -5.96 -8.53 1.25
N GLU A 71 -6.02 -7.37 1.89
CA GLU A 71 -6.11 -7.24 3.34
C GLU A 71 -7.47 -7.76 3.86
N ALA A 72 -7.47 -8.49 4.99
CA ALA A 72 -8.66 -9.18 5.47
C ALA A 72 -9.65 -8.29 6.27
N LEU A 73 -9.28 -7.08 6.69
CA LEU A 73 -10.14 -6.14 7.43
C LEU A 73 -10.84 -6.71 8.69
N ILE A 74 -10.20 -7.67 9.38
CA ILE A 74 -10.81 -8.41 10.52
C ILE A 74 -11.20 -7.47 11.67
N ALA A 75 -10.46 -6.38 11.90
CA ALA A 75 -10.77 -5.43 12.97
C ALA A 75 -12.17 -4.80 12.87
N PHE A 76 -12.77 -4.82 11.68
CA PHE A 76 -14.10 -4.28 11.44
C PHE A 76 -15.23 -5.25 11.78
N MET A 77 -14.97 -6.56 11.85
CA MET A 77 -16.01 -7.58 12.07
C MET A 77 -16.90 -7.29 13.30
N PRO A 78 -16.37 -6.87 14.48
CA PRO A 78 -17.22 -6.57 15.63
C PRO A 78 -18.24 -5.44 15.40
N LEU A 79 -18.01 -4.58 14.40
CA LEU A 79 -18.93 -3.52 13.98
C LEU A 79 -19.80 -3.98 12.80
N THR A 80 -19.18 -4.53 11.75
CA THR A 80 -19.83 -4.73 10.46
C THR A 80 -20.63 -6.02 10.37
N THR A 81 -20.18 -7.09 11.04
CA THR A 81 -20.88 -8.38 11.02
C THR A 81 -22.24 -8.31 11.73
N PRO A 82 -22.37 -7.75 12.96
CA PRO A 82 -23.66 -7.62 13.61
C PRO A 82 -24.66 -6.75 12.83
N LEU A 83 -24.20 -5.69 12.15
CA LEU A 83 -25.06 -4.85 11.33
C LEU A 83 -25.64 -5.62 10.14
N GLN A 84 -24.81 -6.41 9.45
CA GLN A 84 -25.28 -7.25 8.34
C GLN A 84 -26.25 -8.34 8.81
N TRP A 85 -25.97 -8.99 9.95
CA TRP A 85 -26.89 -9.97 10.54
C TRP A 85 -28.20 -9.34 11.01
N ALA A 86 -28.19 -8.06 11.38
CA ALA A 86 -29.40 -7.28 11.68
C ALA A 86 -30.15 -6.80 10.42
N GLY A 87 -29.70 -7.17 9.23
CA GLY A 87 -30.37 -6.84 7.95
C GLY A 87 -29.89 -5.54 7.29
N VAL A 88 -28.85 -4.88 7.82
CA VAL A 88 -28.25 -3.73 7.14
C VAL A 88 -27.43 -4.23 5.93
N GLY A 89 -27.76 -3.74 4.73
CA GLY A 89 -27.06 -4.17 3.52
C GLY A 89 -25.53 -3.93 3.56
N PRO A 90 -24.73 -4.68 2.77
CA PRO A 90 -23.26 -4.54 2.76
C PRO A 90 -22.76 -3.12 2.49
N ILE A 91 -23.37 -2.43 1.51
CA ILE A 91 -23.02 -1.05 1.13
C ILE A 91 -23.25 -0.09 2.31
N ALA A 92 -24.41 -0.18 2.95
CA ALA A 92 -24.73 0.65 4.11
C ALA A 92 -23.80 0.35 5.29
N THR A 93 -23.46 -0.92 5.50
CA THR A 93 -22.52 -1.34 6.54
C THR A 93 -21.12 -0.75 6.32
N HIS A 94 -20.61 -0.81 5.09
CA HIS A 94 -19.34 -0.16 4.73
C HIS A 94 -19.41 1.35 4.98
N ASN A 95 -20.46 2.03 4.48
CA ASN A 95 -20.62 3.47 4.64
C ASN A 95 -20.71 3.91 6.12
N ILE A 96 -21.36 3.12 6.97
CA ILE A 96 -21.39 3.37 8.42
C ILE A 96 -19.97 3.31 9.00
N ALA A 97 -19.20 2.27 8.65
CA ALA A 97 -17.82 2.14 9.10
C ALA A 97 -16.92 3.27 8.57
N PHE A 98 -17.09 3.68 7.30
CA PHE A 98 -16.41 4.81 6.70
C PHE A 98 -16.69 6.12 7.46
N VAL A 99 -17.96 6.43 7.72
CA VAL A 99 -18.37 7.64 8.47
C VAL A 99 -17.81 7.62 9.89
N LEU A 100 -17.82 6.47 10.57
CA LEU A 100 -17.25 6.33 11.92
C LEU A 100 -15.74 6.60 12.00
N SER A 101 -15.01 6.51 10.88
CA SER A 101 -13.56 6.72 10.87
C SER A 101 -13.16 8.14 11.33
N GLY A 102 -13.94 9.17 10.97
CA GLY A 102 -13.68 10.57 11.31
C GLY A 102 -13.76 10.84 12.82
N PRO A 103 -14.90 10.57 13.47
CA PRO A 103 -15.06 10.75 14.91
C PRO A 103 -14.08 9.91 15.74
N MET A 104 -13.73 8.70 15.28
CA MET A 104 -12.74 7.85 15.94
C MET A 104 -11.33 8.44 15.85
N ALA A 105 -10.89 8.88 14.67
CA ALA A 105 -9.60 9.55 14.51
C ALA A 105 -9.52 10.83 15.34
N PHE A 106 -10.57 11.67 15.29
CA PHE A 106 -10.68 12.88 16.10
C PHE A 106 -10.56 12.56 17.60
N ALA A 107 -11.33 11.59 18.10
CA ALA A 107 -11.34 11.23 19.52
C ALA A 107 -9.96 10.75 19.99
N ALA A 108 -9.28 9.95 19.16
CA ALA A 108 -7.96 9.42 19.49
C ALA A 108 -6.90 10.53 19.57
N ALA A 109 -6.86 11.42 18.59
CA ALA A 109 -5.97 12.58 18.60
C ALA A 109 -6.29 13.55 19.74
N PHE A 110 -7.57 13.76 20.07
CA PHE A 110 -7.99 14.55 21.23
C PHE A 110 -7.46 13.96 22.54
N VAL A 111 -7.61 12.64 22.74
CA VAL A 111 -7.16 11.96 23.95
C VAL A 111 -5.64 12.05 24.10
N LEU A 112 -4.90 11.82 23.01
CA LEU A 112 -3.45 11.97 23.00
C LEU A 112 -3.03 13.39 23.33
N ALA A 113 -3.55 14.38 22.62
CA ALA A 113 -3.21 15.78 22.81
C ALA A 113 -3.59 16.28 24.21
N ARG A 114 -4.78 15.94 24.71
CA ARG A 114 -5.20 16.30 26.08
C ARG A 114 -4.29 15.67 27.12
N ARG A 115 -3.78 14.46 26.88
CA ARG A 115 -2.80 13.84 27.79
C ARG A 115 -1.48 14.59 27.79
N LEU A 116 -1.00 15.02 26.63
CA LEU A 116 0.26 15.74 26.46
C LEU A 116 0.21 17.19 26.97
N THR A 117 -0.93 17.86 26.79
CA THR A 117 -1.09 19.29 27.06
C THR A 117 -1.88 19.60 28.33
N LYS A 118 -2.66 18.64 28.83
CA LYS A 118 -3.67 18.83 29.89
C LYS A 118 -4.69 19.93 29.57
N ARG A 119 -4.85 20.29 28.28
CA ARG A 119 -5.65 21.42 27.80
C ARG A 119 -6.63 21.00 26.71
N ASP A 120 -7.89 21.38 26.88
CA ASP A 120 -8.98 21.01 25.96
C ASP A 120 -8.98 21.80 24.66
N ASP A 121 -8.56 23.06 24.71
CA ASP A 121 -8.43 23.91 23.52
C ASP A 121 -7.28 23.45 22.61
N ALA A 122 -6.12 23.15 23.17
CA ALA A 122 -5.00 22.55 22.45
C ALA A 122 -5.37 21.17 21.88
N ALA A 123 -6.08 20.35 22.67
CA ALA A 123 -6.52 19.03 22.23
C ALA A 123 -7.53 19.07 21.09
N LEU A 124 -8.43 20.06 21.09
CA LEU A 124 -9.36 20.30 19.99
C LEU A 124 -8.63 20.57 18.68
N LEU A 125 -7.59 21.41 18.70
CA LEU A 125 -6.82 21.75 17.49
C LEU A 125 -6.11 20.54 16.88
N ALA A 126 -5.47 19.71 17.71
CA ALA A 126 -4.89 18.45 17.23
C ALA A 126 -5.93 17.49 16.68
N ALA A 127 -7.10 17.40 17.34
CA ALA A 127 -8.18 16.52 16.92
C ALA A 127 -8.78 16.92 15.57
N LEU A 128 -8.96 18.23 15.33
CA LEU A 128 -9.37 18.75 14.03
C LEU A 128 -8.30 18.48 12.96
N ALA A 129 -7.04 18.81 13.27
CA ALA A 129 -5.92 18.65 12.36
C ALA A 129 -5.60 17.20 11.99
N PHE A 130 -6.01 16.23 12.81
CA PHE A 130 -5.86 14.80 12.51
C PHE A 130 -7.13 14.19 11.92
N GLY A 131 -8.30 14.44 12.51
CA GLY A 131 -9.57 13.81 12.11
C GLY A 131 -10.16 14.35 10.80
N PHE A 132 -9.83 15.59 10.45
CA PHE A 132 -10.31 16.29 9.25
C PHE A 132 -9.13 16.87 8.44
N SER A 133 -8.00 16.16 8.41
CA SER A 133 -6.82 16.62 7.69
C SER A 133 -7.01 16.55 6.17
N PRO A 134 -6.34 17.42 5.39
CA PRO A 134 -6.34 17.32 3.93
C PRO A 134 -5.84 15.96 3.43
N TYR A 135 -4.85 15.37 4.11
CA TYR A 135 -4.36 14.01 3.80
C TYR A 135 -5.46 12.94 3.84
N ARG A 136 -6.42 13.04 4.76
CA ARG A 136 -7.53 12.07 4.83
C ARG A 136 -8.45 12.15 3.62
N ILE A 137 -8.56 13.33 2.99
CA ILE A 137 -9.34 13.53 1.77
C ILE A 137 -8.70 12.78 0.58
N ALA A 138 -7.37 12.67 0.56
CA ALA A 138 -6.66 11.86 -0.44
C ALA A 138 -6.90 10.35 -0.27
N GLN A 139 -7.36 9.92 0.90
CA GLN A 139 -7.46 8.50 1.30
C GLN A 139 -8.92 8.04 1.45
N LEU A 140 -9.88 8.73 0.82
CA LEU A 140 -11.31 8.42 0.93
C LEU A 140 -11.66 7.02 0.40
N SER A 141 -10.90 6.53 -0.58
CA SER A 141 -11.10 5.20 -1.15
C SER A 141 -10.54 4.08 -0.27
N HIS A 142 -9.80 4.40 0.81
CA HIS A 142 -9.06 3.44 1.62
C HIS A 142 -9.53 3.44 3.09
N MET A 143 -10.63 2.75 3.41
CA MET A 143 -11.21 2.81 4.77
C MET A 143 -10.24 2.33 5.85
N GLN A 144 -9.42 1.31 5.56
CA GLN A 144 -8.35 0.80 6.43
C GLN A 144 -7.29 1.85 6.76
N VAL A 145 -7.05 2.83 5.89
CA VAL A 145 -6.11 3.93 6.16
C VAL A 145 -6.79 4.97 7.05
N LEU A 146 -8.07 5.25 6.80
CA LEU A 146 -8.86 6.21 7.59
C LEU A 146 -9.08 5.76 9.04
N TRP A 147 -9.13 4.45 9.30
CA TRP A 147 -9.24 3.85 10.66
C TRP A 147 -7.92 3.84 11.46
N SER A 148 -7.18 4.94 11.40
CA SER A 148 -5.88 5.14 12.06
C SER A 148 -5.95 5.53 13.55
N CYS A 149 -7.15 5.52 14.13
CA CYS A 149 -7.38 5.92 15.52
C CYS A 149 -6.54 5.10 16.54
N TRP A 150 -6.29 3.82 16.24
CA TRP A 150 -5.52 2.91 17.08
C TRP A 150 -4.10 3.40 17.35
N MET A 151 -3.44 4.01 16.36
CA MET A 151 -2.08 4.53 16.52
C MET A 151 -2.04 5.67 17.55
N ALA A 152 -3.01 6.59 17.51
CA ALA A 152 -3.10 7.72 18.42
C ALA A 152 -3.49 7.28 19.84
N PHE A 153 -4.46 6.37 19.97
CA PHE A 153 -4.81 5.78 21.27
C PHE A 153 -3.64 4.98 21.87
N GLY A 154 -2.92 4.22 21.05
CA GLY A 154 -1.72 3.47 21.45
C GLY A 154 -0.61 4.39 21.97
N LEU A 155 -0.34 5.51 21.29
CA LEU A 155 0.62 6.52 21.78
C LEU A 155 0.14 7.17 23.09
N ALA A 156 -1.17 7.42 23.22
CA ALA A 156 -1.72 7.97 24.46
C ALA A 156 -1.56 6.98 25.62
N ALA A 157 -1.74 5.69 25.36
CA ALA A 157 -1.49 4.62 26.31
C ALA A 157 0.00 4.53 26.68
N LEU A 158 0.92 4.63 25.72
CA LEU A 158 2.36 4.66 25.98
C LEU A 158 2.78 5.86 26.86
N HIS A 159 2.24 7.05 26.59
CA HIS A 159 2.46 8.20 27.47
C HIS A 159 1.90 7.98 28.88
N SER A 160 0.74 7.32 29.00
CA SER A 160 0.17 6.93 30.30
C SER A 160 1.08 5.96 31.05
N TYR A 161 1.70 5.03 30.33
CA TYR A 161 2.61 4.03 30.91
C TYR A 161 3.86 4.70 31.52
N ILE A 162 4.48 5.67 30.82
CA ILE A 162 5.65 6.38 31.37
C ILE A 162 5.26 7.29 32.53
N GLU A 163 4.13 8.00 32.45
CA GLU A 163 3.61 8.80 33.57
C GLU A 163 3.43 7.92 34.82
N ALA A 164 2.82 6.74 34.67
CA ALA A 164 2.64 5.80 35.77
C ALA A 164 3.95 5.14 36.23
N SER A 165 4.93 4.94 35.34
CA SER A 165 6.23 4.34 35.68
C SER A 165 7.18 5.28 36.42
N ALA A 166 6.86 6.58 36.43
CA ALA A 166 7.56 7.58 37.23
C ALA A 166 7.17 7.56 38.72
N SER A 167 5.97 7.06 39.06
CA SER A 167 5.49 6.97 40.45
C SER A 167 5.82 5.62 41.09
N ALA A 168 6.18 5.66 42.37
CA ALA A 168 6.46 4.47 43.19
C ALA A 168 5.20 3.92 43.91
N GLU A 169 4.07 4.63 43.82
CA GLU A 169 2.84 4.25 44.51
C GLU A 169 2.28 2.91 44.03
N ALA A 170 1.59 2.19 44.93
CA ALA A 170 0.94 0.92 44.58
C ALA A 170 -0.14 1.09 43.49
N SER A 171 -0.88 2.20 43.52
CA SER A 171 -1.86 2.63 42.50
C SER A 171 -1.24 2.69 41.09
N ALA A 172 0.03 3.10 41.01
CA ALA A 172 0.77 3.24 39.76
C ALA A 172 1.06 1.90 39.07
N ARG A 173 1.11 0.78 39.82
CA ARG A 173 1.21 -0.57 39.24
C ARG A 173 -0.01 -0.90 38.38
N LYS A 174 -1.21 -0.67 38.92
CA LYS A 174 -2.46 -0.91 38.19
C LYS A 174 -2.59 -0.01 36.98
N ALA A 175 -2.18 1.26 37.10
CA ALA A 175 -2.16 2.21 35.99
C ALA A 175 -1.22 1.77 34.85
N ARG A 176 0.00 1.29 35.17
CA ARG A 176 0.95 0.75 34.18
C ARG A 176 0.36 -0.43 33.40
N TRP A 177 -0.20 -1.41 34.09
CA TRP A 177 -0.80 -2.58 33.44
C TRP A 177 -1.98 -2.21 32.55
N ARG A 178 -2.85 -1.28 32.99
CA ARG A 178 -3.94 -0.76 32.16
C ARG A 178 -3.43 -0.05 30.91
N ALA A 179 -2.37 0.74 31.04
CA ALA A 179 -1.74 1.43 29.92
C ALA A 179 -1.13 0.44 28.92
N LEU A 180 -0.40 -0.58 29.39
CA LEU A 180 0.15 -1.63 28.51
C LEU A 180 -0.96 -2.44 27.85
N ALA A 181 -2.01 -2.83 28.59
CA ALA A 181 -3.16 -3.53 28.00
C ALA A 181 -3.87 -2.70 26.92
N ALA A 182 -4.07 -1.40 27.16
CA ALA A 182 -4.63 -0.50 26.15
C ALA A 182 -3.72 -0.34 24.93
N PHE A 183 -2.40 -0.23 25.13
CA PHE A 183 -1.43 -0.21 24.04
C PHE A 183 -1.45 -1.52 23.23
N GLY A 184 -1.43 -2.68 23.90
CA GLY A 184 -1.51 -3.99 23.25
C GLY A 184 -2.80 -4.18 22.45
N ALA A 185 -3.95 -3.77 22.99
CA ALA A 185 -5.22 -3.79 22.27
C ALA A 185 -5.18 -2.90 21.01
N CYS A 186 -4.66 -1.67 21.13
CA CYS A 186 -4.51 -0.77 19.99
C CYS A 186 -3.53 -1.33 18.94
N TRP A 187 -2.42 -1.93 19.38
CA TRP A 187 -1.43 -2.55 18.50
C TRP A 187 -2.06 -3.70 17.68
N MET A 188 -2.77 -4.60 18.36
CA MET A 188 -3.45 -5.72 17.74
C MET A 188 -4.53 -5.26 16.75
N LEU A 189 -5.40 -4.34 17.17
CA LEU A 189 -6.47 -3.81 16.32
C LEU A 189 -5.91 -3.05 15.11
N ASN A 190 -4.81 -2.32 15.27
CA ASN A 190 -4.11 -1.67 14.17
C ASN A 190 -3.63 -2.70 13.13
N GLY A 191 -3.02 -3.80 13.56
CA GLY A 191 -2.58 -4.88 12.67
C GLY A 191 -3.71 -5.61 11.94
N PHE A 192 -4.85 -5.83 12.61
CA PHE A 192 -6.04 -6.42 11.99
C PHE A 192 -6.84 -5.44 11.10
N THR A 193 -6.56 -4.13 11.20
CA THR A 193 -7.18 -3.10 10.35
C THR A 193 -6.40 -2.93 9.05
N ASN A 194 -5.06 -2.87 9.14
CA ASN A 194 -4.21 -2.43 8.04
C ASN A 194 -2.81 -3.05 8.13
N GLY A 195 -2.41 -3.80 7.11
CA GLY A 195 -1.11 -4.46 7.00
C GLY A 195 0.06 -3.47 6.85
N TYR A 196 -0.14 -2.33 6.19
CA TYR A 196 0.87 -1.26 6.13
C TYR A 196 1.19 -0.73 7.53
N PHE A 197 0.17 -0.49 8.35
CA PHE A 197 0.40 0.03 9.70
C PHE A 197 0.93 -1.01 10.68
N LEU A 198 0.77 -2.30 10.40
CA LEU A 198 1.52 -3.35 11.11
C LEU A 198 3.03 -3.19 10.93
N ALA A 199 3.48 -2.77 9.73
CA ALA A 199 4.90 -2.53 9.43
C ALA A 199 5.36 -1.12 9.88
N TYR A 200 4.55 -0.08 9.66
CA TYR A 200 4.97 1.32 9.80
C TYR A 200 4.88 1.86 11.23
N TYR A 201 3.84 1.46 11.99
CA TYR A 201 3.68 1.89 13.38
C TYR A 201 4.80 1.46 14.34
N PRO A 202 5.39 0.24 14.23
CA PRO A 202 6.59 -0.14 14.98
C PRO A 202 7.74 0.87 14.87
N VAL A 203 7.94 1.50 13.71
CA VAL A 203 8.99 2.51 13.51
C VAL A 203 8.74 3.72 14.43
N LEU A 204 7.50 4.22 14.47
CA LEU A 204 7.13 5.35 15.33
C LEU A 204 7.21 4.98 16.83
N VAL A 205 6.79 3.77 17.20
CA VAL A 205 6.92 3.26 18.58
C VAL A 205 8.39 3.11 18.97
N GLY A 206 9.25 2.65 18.06
CA GLY A 206 10.69 2.57 18.25
C GLY A 206 11.32 3.94 18.50
N LEU A 207 10.96 4.95 17.69
CA LEU A 207 11.38 6.35 17.92
C LEU A 207 10.86 6.87 19.26
N TRP A 208 9.64 6.52 19.64
CA TRP A 208 9.05 6.89 20.92
C TRP A 208 9.82 6.26 22.10
N LEU A 209 10.20 4.99 22.00
CA LEU A 209 11.03 4.30 23.00
C LEU A 209 12.40 4.94 23.11
N LEU A 210 13.09 5.18 21.98
CA LEU A 210 14.35 5.90 21.95
C LEU A 210 14.23 7.25 22.68
N TRP A 211 13.16 7.99 22.40
CA TRP A 211 12.98 9.33 22.94
C TRP A 211 12.49 9.38 24.38
N PHE A 212 11.64 8.48 24.88
CA PHE A 212 11.04 8.62 26.22
C PHE A 212 11.43 7.52 27.22
N ALA A 213 11.80 6.32 26.77
CA ALA A 213 12.18 5.24 27.68
C ALA A 213 13.48 5.58 28.42
N ARG A 214 13.51 5.31 29.74
CA ARG A 214 14.67 5.59 30.60
C ARG A 214 15.35 4.33 31.08
N ARG A 215 14.60 3.23 31.19
CA ARG A 215 15.06 1.97 31.74
C ARG A 215 14.92 0.91 30.67
N TRP A 216 15.84 -0.05 30.64
CA TRP A 216 15.73 -1.24 29.79
C TRP A 216 14.41 -2.01 30.04
N ARG A 217 13.87 -1.93 31.26
CA ARG A 217 12.55 -2.49 31.62
C ARG A 217 11.40 -1.87 30.83
N ASP A 218 11.50 -0.60 30.43
CA ASP A 218 10.47 0.06 29.62
C ASP A 218 10.45 -0.55 28.21
N TRP A 219 11.65 -0.76 27.63
CA TRP A 219 11.83 -1.46 26.36
C TRP A 219 11.27 -2.88 26.42
N LEU A 220 11.62 -3.63 27.46
CA LEU A 220 11.07 -4.97 27.65
C LEU A 220 9.55 -4.96 27.81
N SER A 221 9.00 -4.05 28.62
CA SER A 221 7.56 -4.07 28.91
C SER A 221 6.74 -3.73 27.65
N VAL A 222 7.15 -2.71 26.91
CA VAL A 222 6.49 -2.31 25.66
C VAL A 222 6.73 -3.35 24.57
N GLY A 223 7.97 -3.84 24.41
CA GLY A 223 8.33 -4.86 23.43
C GLY A 223 7.62 -6.20 23.68
N ALA A 224 7.57 -6.66 24.93
CA ALA A 224 6.83 -7.88 25.30
C ALA A 224 5.33 -7.69 25.10
N THR A 225 4.78 -6.51 25.41
CA THR A 225 3.36 -6.21 25.17
C THR A 225 3.04 -6.26 23.67
N ALA A 226 3.87 -5.64 22.83
CA ALA A 226 3.71 -5.70 21.37
C ALA A 226 3.84 -7.13 20.84
N ALA A 227 4.83 -7.90 21.32
CA ALA A 227 5.03 -9.30 20.93
C ALA A 227 3.82 -10.18 21.30
N VAL A 228 3.30 -10.06 22.53
CA VAL A 228 2.11 -10.79 22.98
C VAL A 228 0.88 -10.35 22.20
N ALA A 229 0.70 -9.05 21.97
CA ALA A 229 -0.40 -8.51 21.17
C ALA A 229 -0.36 -8.89 19.69
N SER A 230 0.82 -9.27 19.18
CA SER A 230 0.98 -9.80 17.82
C SER A 230 0.66 -11.29 17.70
N LEU A 231 0.61 -12.06 18.80
CA LEU A 231 0.34 -13.51 18.74
C LEU A 231 -0.97 -13.86 18.00
N PRO A 232 -2.09 -13.14 18.18
CA PRO A 232 -3.32 -13.40 17.43
C PRO A 232 -3.19 -13.15 15.92
N LEU A 233 -2.22 -12.34 15.49
CA LEU A 233 -1.96 -12.06 14.06
C LEU A 233 -1.20 -13.23 13.40
N VAL A 234 -0.47 -14.03 14.17
CA VAL A 234 0.44 -15.06 13.63
C VAL A 234 -0.25 -16.07 12.71
N PRO A 235 -1.40 -16.68 13.07
CA PRO A 235 -2.08 -17.62 12.16
C PRO A 235 -2.47 -16.98 10.82
N MET A 236 -2.89 -15.71 10.86
CA MET A 236 -3.23 -14.95 9.67
C MET A 236 -1.99 -14.70 8.82
N LEU A 237 -0.89 -14.24 9.41
CA LEU A 237 0.38 -13.99 8.73
C LEU A 237 0.96 -15.28 8.10
N ILE A 238 0.86 -16.42 8.78
CA ILE A 238 1.25 -17.72 8.22
C ILE A 238 0.36 -18.07 7.01
N GLY A 239 -0.96 -17.89 7.14
CA GLY A 239 -1.90 -18.17 6.06
C GLY A 239 -1.66 -17.31 4.82
N TYR A 240 -1.32 -16.03 5.00
CA TYR A 240 -0.85 -15.15 3.93
C TYR A 240 0.47 -15.63 3.32
N ALA A 241 1.48 -15.90 4.14
CA ALA A 241 2.80 -16.32 3.66
C ALA A 241 2.73 -17.59 2.82
N GLN A 242 1.97 -18.61 3.25
CA GLN A 242 1.80 -19.87 2.52
C GLN A 242 1.16 -19.65 1.14
N ARG A 243 0.08 -18.87 1.07
CA ARG A 243 -0.67 -18.65 -0.18
C ARG A 243 0.06 -17.72 -1.13
N GLN A 244 0.59 -16.61 -0.63
CA GLN A 244 1.35 -15.67 -1.45
C GLN A 244 2.63 -16.31 -2.00
N HIS A 245 3.30 -17.16 -1.22
CA HIS A 245 4.43 -17.96 -1.71
C HIS A 245 3.99 -18.99 -2.77
N ALA A 246 2.86 -19.68 -2.58
CA ALA A 246 2.32 -20.62 -3.57
C ALA A 246 2.02 -19.94 -4.91
N PHE A 247 1.54 -18.69 -4.87
CA PHE A 247 1.28 -17.86 -6.05
C PHE A 247 2.53 -17.19 -6.64
N GLY A 248 3.71 -17.32 -6.03
CA GLY A 248 4.92 -16.62 -6.46
C GLY A 248 4.83 -15.09 -6.36
N LEU A 249 3.97 -14.56 -5.49
CA LEU A 249 3.73 -13.12 -5.39
C LEU A 249 4.90 -12.40 -4.75
N SER A 250 5.38 -11.35 -5.41
CA SER A 250 6.39 -10.44 -4.90
C SER A 250 6.07 -9.01 -5.35
N ARG A 251 6.54 -8.01 -4.60
CA ARG A 251 6.44 -6.60 -5.00
C ARG A 251 7.74 -6.17 -5.65
N GLN A 252 7.65 -5.57 -6.82
CA GLN A 252 8.82 -5.07 -7.52
C GLN A 252 9.27 -3.73 -6.96
N ILE A 253 10.58 -3.46 -6.99
CA ILE A 253 11.13 -2.17 -6.55
C ILE A 253 10.59 -0.99 -7.38
N SER A 254 10.21 -1.23 -8.64
CA SER A 254 9.55 -0.26 -9.52
C SER A 254 8.21 0.21 -8.95
N GLU A 255 7.41 -0.71 -8.43
CA GLU A 255 6.13 -0.43 -7.78
C GLU A 255 6.33 0.38 -6.50
N ILE A 256 7.32 0.02 -5.67
CA ILE A 256 7.68 0.79 -4.47
C ILE A 256 8.05 2.24 -4.83
N ARG A 257 8.82 2.43 -5.92
CA ARG A 257 9.19 3.76 -6.41
C ARG A 257 7.99 4.54 -6.93
N GLN A 258 7.07 3.88 -7.65
CA GLN A 258 5.87 4.51 -8.20
C GLN A 258 4.96 5.10 -7.11
N PHE A 259 4.84 4.40 -5.98
CA PHE A 259 4.03 4.82 -4.84
C PHE A 259 4.83 5.50 -3.71
N SER A 260 6.05 5.95 -4.03
CA SER A 260 6.84 6.80 -3.15
C SER A 260 6.44 8.25 -3.35
N ALA A 261 6.37 9.02 -2.26
CA ALA A 261 6.18 10.46 -2.36
C ALA A 261 7.45 11.15 -2.88
N ASP A 262 7.28 12.34 -3.46
CA ASP A 262 8.39 13.24 -3.76
C ASP A 262 8.48 14.37 -2.71
N LEU A 263 9.52 15.19 -2.79
CA LEU A 263 9.69 16.32 -1.87
C LEU A 263 8.62 17.42 -2.01
N SER A 264 7.91 17.48 -3.12
CA SER A 264 6.82 18.44 -3.36
C SER A 264 5.50 18.00 -2.71
N ALA A 265 5.40 16.74 -2.31
CA ALA A 265 4.24 16.14 -1.67
C ALA A 265 3.71 16.89 -0.43
N LEU A 266 4.59 17.61 0.29
CA LEU A 266 4.16 18.50 1.40
C LEU A 266 3.26 19.64 0.97
N TRP A 267 3.23 19.98 -0.32
CA TRP A 267 2.38 20.98 -0.94
C TRP A 267 1.34 20.38 -1.89
N ALA A 268 1.25 19.06 -1.97
CA ALA A 268 0.28 18.35 -2.78
C ALA A 268 -0.93 17.97 -1.92
N ALA A 269 -1.99 18.78 -2.00
CA ALA A 269 -3.29 18.53 -1.40
C ALA A 269 -4.23 17.87 -2.41
N SER A 270 -5.29 17.25 -1.91
CA SER A 270 -6.25 16.61 -2.78
C SER A 270 -7.06 17.62 -3.59
N PRO A 271 -7.34 17.37 -4.89
CA PRO A 271 -8.26 18.18 -5.67
C PRO A 271 -9.67 18.26 -5.06
N ARG A 272 -10.03 17.30 -4.19
CA ARG A 272 -11.32 17.24 -3.48
C ARG A 272 -11.38 18.13 -2.22
N ALA A 273 -10.25 18.70 -1.80
CA ALA A 273 -10.22 19.65 -0.71
C ALA A 273 -10.78 20.99 -1.18
N TRP A 274 -11.64 21.63 -0.37
CA TRP A 274 -12.32 22.85 -0.76
C TRP A 274 -11.35 24.03 -0.92
N LEU A 275 -10.53 24.31 0.10
CA LEU A 275 -9.66 25.48 0.09
C LEU A 275 -8.25 25.16 -0.46
N SER A 276 -7.64 24.07 0.02
CA SER A 276 -6.23 23.76 -0.29
C SER A 276 -5.97 23.33 -1.74
N SER A 277 -7.02 22.98 -2.50
CA SER A 277 -6.94 22.73 -3.94
C SER A 277 -6.54 23.96 -4.77
N HIS A 278 -6.65 25.18 -4.23
CA HIS A 278 -6.33 26.41 -4.95
C HIS A 278 -4.83 26.74 -5.03
N TRP A 279 -4.00 26.11 -4.19
CA TRP A 279 -2.55 26.35 -4.13
C TRP A 279 -1.73 25.06 -4.13
N THR A 280 -2.36 23.94 -4.45
CA THR A 280 -1.71 22.64 -4.49
C THR A 280 -0.80 22.48 -5.69
N VAL A 281 0.29 21.73 -5.53
CA VAL A 281 1.05 21.19 -6.66
C VAL A 281 0.41 19.89 -7.15
N ALA A 282 0.71 19.49 -8.38
CA ALA A 282 0.25 18.21 -8.92
C ALA A 282 0.88 17.04 -8.15
N PRO A 283 0.09 16.14 -7.54
CA PRO A 283 0.64 14.99 -6.83
C PRO A 283 1.11 13.90 -7.80
N GLY A 284 2.15 13.16 -7.39
CA GLY A 284 2.38 11.81 -7.90
C GLY A 284 1.38 10.80 -7.32
N PRO A 285 1.39 9.52 -7.76
CA PRO A 285 0.55 8.48 -7.17
C PRO A 285 0.75 8.37 -5.66
N GLU A 286 -0.34 8.41 -4.88
CA GLU A 286 -0.33 8.41 -3.41
C GLU A 286 0.46 9.59 -2.77
N GLY A 287 0.82 10.61 -3.57
CA GLY A 287 1.72 11.71 -3.20
C GLY A 287 1.05 12.91 -2.53
N GLU A 288 -0.25 12.86 -2.25
CA GLU A 288 -1.00 13.96 -1.62
C GLU A 288 -0.71 14.04 -0.10
N LEU A 289 0.48 14.49 0.29
CA LEU A 289 0.94 14.51 1.68
C LEU A 289 0.71 15.86 2.41
N TYR A 290 -0.07 16.77 1.84
CA TYR A 290 -0.28 18.11 2.40
C TYR A 290 -0.84 18.07 3.83
N PRO A 291 -0.10 18.61 4.82
CA PRO A 291 -0.50 18.57 6.22
C PRO A 291 -1.44 19.72 6.63
N GLY A 292 -1.45 20.82 5.88
CA GLY A 292 -2.16 22.06 6.22
C GLY A 292 -1.20 23.19 6.63
N LEU A 293 -1.31 24.35 5.98
CA LEU A 293 -0.52 25.55 6.22
C LEU A 293 -0.75 26.10 7.63
N ALA A 294 -1.99 26.18 8.11
CA ALA A 294 -2.30 26.64 9.47
C ALA A 294 -1.56 25.81 10.53
N MET A 295 -1.50 24.49 10.32
CA MET A 295 -0.79 23.58 11.21
C MET A 295 0.73 23.78 11.14
N LEU A 296 1.30 23.86 9.93
CA LEU A 296 2.73 24.09 9.73
C LEU A 296 3.19 25.43 10.32
N ALA A 297 2.42 26.50 10.08
CA ALA A 297 2.71 27.84 10.61
C ALA A 297 2.69 27.84 12.15
N LEU A 298 1.68 27.21 12.75
CA LEU A 298 1.58 27.10 14.22
C LEU A 298 2.78 26.34 14.81
N ILE A 299 3.19 25.23 14.20
CA ILE A 299 4.35 24.46 14.63
C ILE A 299 5.62 25.31 14.50
N ALA A 300 5.82 25.99 13.36
CA ALA A 300 6.99 26.82 13.12
C ALA A 300 7.12 27.94 14.17
N VAL A 301 6.03 28.66 14.44
CA VAL A 301 6.01 29.72 15.47
C VAL A 301 6.22 29.13 16.87
N GLY A 302 5.56 28.01 17.20
CA GLY A 302 5.72 27.38 18.51
C GLY A 302 7.12 26.83 18.76
N VAL A 303 7.77 26.28 17.74
CA VAL A 303 9.19 25.85 17.78
C VAL A 303 10.10 27.07 17.95
N PHE A 304 9.87 28.14 17.19
CA PHE A 304 10.62 29.38 17.34
C PHE A 304 10.52 29.96 18.75
N VAL A 305 9.30 30.02 19.31
CA VAL A 305 9.06 30.47 20.69
C VAL A 305 9.75 29.54 21.69
N ALA A 306 9.71 28.22 21.50
CA ALA A 306 10.37 27.27 22.38
C ALA A 306 11.91 27.40 22.38
N ILE A 307 12.49 27.78 21.24
CA ILE A 307 13.94 28.04 21.12
C ILE A 307 14.31 29.35 21.84
N ARG A 308 13.49 30.40 21.67
CA ARG A 308 13.73 31.75 22.25
C ARG A 308 13.43 31.82 23.75
N ARG A 309 12.43 31.09 24.23
CA ARG A 309 11.95 31.10 25.61
C ARG A 309 11.90 29.67 26.18
N PRO A 310 13.06 29.10 26.57
CA PRO A 310 13.07 27.80 27.23
C PRO A 310 12.28 27.86 28.54
N SER A 311 11.34 26.92 28.76
CA SER A 311 10.43 26.91 29.90
C SER A 311 11.14 26.96 31.26
N ARG A 312 10.56 27.67 32.25
CA ARG A 312 11.04 27.73 33.64
C ARG A 312 10.89 26.40 34.41
N GLU A 313 10.03 25.48 33.98
CA GLU A 313 9.93 24.14 34.60
C GLU A 313 11.19 23.30 34.41
N THR A 314 11.92 23.49 33.30
CA THR A 314 13.23 22.85 33.08
C THR A 314 14.35 23.40 33.96
N SER A 315 14.14 24.50 34.69
CA SER A 315 15.13 25.04 35.64
C SER A 315 15.03 24.46 37.06
N ASN A 316 13.87 23.90 37.47
CA ASN A 316 13.67 23.40 38.83
C ASN A 316 13.93 21.89 39.00
N VAL A 317 14.01 21.12 37.91
CA VAL A 317 14.39 19.69 37.97
C VAL A 317 15.90 19.55 37.73
N GLN A 318 16.66 19.45 38.83
CA GLN A 318 18.04 18.96 38.93
C GLN A 318 19.19 19.86 38.41
N THR A 319 19.62 20.76 39.30
CA THR A 319 20.75 21.70 39.20
C THR A 319 22.13 21.09 39.49
N SER A 320 22.52 19.96 38.91
CA SER A 320 23.93 19.51 38.99
C SER A 320 24.47 18.73 37.79
N SER A 321 23.67 17.84 37.18
CA SER A 321 24.09 17.03 36.03
C SER A 321 23.97 17.75 34.69
N VAL A 322 22.91 18.56 34.51
CA VAL A 322 22.67 19.33 33.28
C VAL A 322 23.68 20.48 33.14
N GLN A 323 24.06 21.14 34.23
CA GLN A 323 25.11 22.18 34.22
C GLN A 323 26.50 21.60 33.88
N ARG A 324 26.84 20.37 34.32
CA ARG A 324 28.09 19.70 33.90
C ARG A 324 28.10 19.32 32.41
N SER A 325 26.98 18.82 31.89
CA SER A 325 26.79 18.51 30.45
C SER A 325 26.92 19.75 29.55
N VAL A 326 26.43 20.90 30.01
CA VAL A 326 26.51 22.18 29.29
C VAL A 326 27.90 22.82 29.41
N ARG A 327 28.62 22.66 30.54
CA ARG A 327 30.01 23.15 30.69
C ARG A 327 31.03 22.40 29.83
N HIS A 328 30.82 21.10 29.56
CA HIS A 328 31.64 20.36 28.57
C HIS A 328 31.32 20.70 27.10
N ALA A 329 30.31 21.54 26.83
CA ALA A 329 29.91 21.88 25.46
C ALA A 329 30.94 22.71 24.69
N GLY A 330 31.82 23.45 25.37
CA GLY A 330 32.87 24.26 24.72
C GLY A 330 33.89 23.46 23.91
N ARG A 331 34.06 22.15 24.18
CA ARG A 331 34.94 21.27 23.38
C ARG A 331 34.26 20.67 22.14
N TRP A 332 32.93 20.60 22.15
CA TRP A 332 32.13 20.05 21.04
C TRP A 332 31.65 21.13 20.07
N THR A 333 31.73 22.41 20.43
CA THR A 333 31.32 23.52 19.56
C THR A 333 32.19 23.63 18.31
N ALA A 334 33.51 23.59 18.45
CA ALA A 334 34.44 23.66 17.32
C ALA A 334 34.24 22.49 16.36
N GLY A 335 34.32 21.24 16.86
CA GLY A 335 34.11 20.05 16.03
C GLY A 335 32.73 20.00 15.36
N ARG A 336 31.67 20.47 16.03
CA ARG A 336 30.33 20.58 15.42
C ARG A 336 30.27 21.62 14.31
N TRP A 337 30.89 22.79 14.48
CA TRP A 337 30.97 23.80 13.42
C TRP A 337 31.79 23.30 12.24
N THR A 338 32.84 22.51 12.49
CA THR A 338 33.59 21.81 11.43
C THR A 338 32.69 20.83 10.67
N VAL A 339 31.94 19.98 11.38
CA VAL A 339 30.98 19.04 10.75
C VAL A 339 29.90 19.79 9.97
N PHE A 340 29.40 20.90 10.48
CA PHE A 340 28.41 21.73 9.80
C PHE A 340 28.99 22.41 8.55
N ALA A 341 30.21 22.92 8.62
CA ALA A 341 30.92 23.47 7.47
C ALA A 341 31.15 22.39 6.39
N LEU A 342 31.57 21.18 6.78
CA LEU A 342 31.70 20.04 5.87
C LEU A 342 30.36 19.67 5.21
N ALA A 343 29.25 19.73 5.95
CA ALA A 343 27.92 19.50 5.40
C ALA A 343 27.56 20.54 4.33
N ILE A 344 27.82 21.83 4.59
CA ILE A 344 27.59 22.91 3.62
C ILE A 344 28.47 22.74 2.39
N THR A 345 29.76 22.44 2.57
CA THR A 345 30.70 22.22 1.46
C THR A 345 30.26 21.05 0.59
N ALA A 346 29.83 19.93 1.19
CA ALA A 346 29.31 18.79 0.44
C ALA A 346 28.02 19.13 -0.34
N ALA A 347 27.11 19.91 0.25
CA ALA A 347 25.90 20.38 -0.44
C ALA A 347 26.22 21.36 -1.58
N ALA A 348 27.15 22.28 -1.38
CA ALA A 348 27.59 23.23 -2.42
C ALA A 348 28.28 22.52 -3.59
N LEU A 349 29.13 21.52 -3.31
CA LEU A 349 29.75 20.69 -4.33
C LEU A 349 28.69 19.87 -5.10
N ALA A 350 27.67 19.36 -4.41
CA ALA A 350 26.58 18.66 -5.07
C ALA A 350 25.79 19.58 -6.01
N LEU A 351 25.48 20.81 -5.56
CA LEU A 351 24.81 21.81 -6.38
C LEU A 351 25.67 22.19 -7.60
N LEU A 352 26.98 22.35 -7.43
CA LEU A 352 27.90 22.60 -8.53
C LEU A 352 27.86 21.46 -9.56
N VAL A 353 27.95 20.20 -9.10
CA VAL A 353 27.85 19.00 -9.98
C VAL A 353 26.51 18.97 -10.72
N MET A 354 25.40 19.34 -10.07
CA MET A 354 24.08 19.42 -10.71
C MET A 354 24.02 20.50 -11.79
N LEU A 355 24.71 21.63 -11.59
CA LEU A 355 24.73 22.75 -12.55
C LEU A 355 25.72 22.52 -13.71
N THR A 356 26.83 21.81 -13.48
CA THR A 356 27.92 21.64 -14.46
C THR A 356 27.93 20.28 -15.17
N GLY A 357 27.07 19.34 -14.79
CA GLY A 357 27.03 17.99 -15.38
C GLY A 357 28.06 17.00 -14.81
N GLY A 358 28.77 17.38 -13.74
CA GLY A 358 29.87 16.62 -13.15
C GLY A 358 31.22 16.93 -13.79
N SER A 359 32.30 16.67 -13.05
CA SER A 359 33.68 16.86 -13.52
C SER A 359 34.61 15.83 -12.89
N GLU A 360 35.65 15.45 -13.64
CA GLU A 360 36.74 14.63 -13.13
C GLU A 360 37.83 15.55 -12.59
N LEU A 361 38.08 15.47 -11.28
CA LEU A 361 39.15 16.24 -10.66
C LEU A 361 40.42 15.37 -10.62
N HIS A 362 41.44 15.73 -11.39
CA HIS A 362 42.74 15.08 -11.36
C HIS A 362 43.66 15.79 -10.36
N LEU A 363 43.98 15.14 -9.25
CA LEU A 363 44.97 15.58 -8.25
C LEU A 363 46.19 14.65 -8.32
N GLY A 364 47.10 14.89 -9.26
CA GLY A 364 48.25 14.01 -9.50
C GLY A 364 47.80 12.62 -9.97
N PRO A 365 48.25 11.50 -9.37
CA PRO A 365 47.81 10.15 -9.74
C PRO A 365 46.38 9.80 -9.27
N LEU A 366 45.72 10.66 -8.49
CA LEU A 366 44.38 10.43 -7.98
C LEU A 366 43.34 11.13 -8.88
N SER A 367 42.48 10.35 -9.52
CA SER A 367 41.28 10.85 -10.18
C SER A 367 40.08 10.75 -9.22
N LEU A 368 39.48 11.89 -8.88
CA LEU A 368 38.26 11.99 -8.10
C LEU A 368 37.11 12.32 -9.05
N SER A 369 36.37 11.28 -9.43
CA SER A 369 35.26 11.34 -10.37
C SER A 369 33.94 11.46 -9.58
N VAL A 370 33.26 12.62 -9.65
CA VAL A 370 32.01 12.87 -8.92
C VAL A 370 30.85 13.10 -9.87
N HIS A 371 30.31 12.00 -10.41
CA HIS A 371 29.21 12.02 -11.38
C HIS A 371 27.80 11.89 -10.75
N ARG A 372 27.69 11.68 -9.43
CA ARG A 372 26.40 11.42 -8.76
C ARG A 372 26.13 12.42 -7.61
N PRO A 373 25.42 13.53 -7.86
CA PRO A 373 25.18 14.57 -6.84
C PRO A 373 24.41 14.05 -5.62
N SER A 374 23.55 13.04 -5.80
CA SER A 374 22.80 12.40 -4.71
C SER A 374 23.68 11.80 -3.61
N ARG A 375 24.90 11.30 -3.94
CA ARG A 375 25.84 10.79 -2.93
C ARG A 375 26.40 11.90 -2.06
N LEU A 376 26.77 13.03 -2.66
CA LEU A 376 27.26 14.20 -1.94
C LEU A 376 26.16 14.82 -1.06
N LEU A 377 24.94 14.95 -1.58
CA LEU A 377 23.78 15.40 -0.80
C LEU A 377 23.48 14.46 0.38
N THR A 378 23.69 13.16 0.22
CA THR A 378 23.54 12.19 1.32
C THR A 378 24.59 12.39 2.40
N VAL A 379 25.85 12.62 2.03
CA VAL A 379 26.91 12.96 3.00
C VAL A 379 26.58 14.27 3.73
N ALA A 380 26.19 15.30 2.97
CA ALA A 380 25.76 16.59 3.53
C ALA A 380 24.60 16.43 4.52
N PHE A 381 23.60 15.61 4.16
CA PHE A 381 22.45 15.31 5.00
C PHE A 381 22.86 14.67 6.33
N TRP A 382 23.67 13.61 6.32
CA TRP A 382 24.08 12.93 7.55
C TRP A 382 25.00 13.78 8.44
N LEU A 383 25.92 14.53 7.84
CA LEU A 383 26.76 15.49 8.58
C LEU A 383 25.91 16.60 9.21
N GLY A 384 24.98 17.17 8.45
CA GLY A 384 24.03 18.18 8.92
C GLY A 384 23.17 17.65 10.06
N LEU A 385 22.63 16.43 9.93
CA LEU A 385 21.86 15.77 10.98
C LEU A 385 22.70 15.54 12.24
N GLY A 386 23.96 15.09 12.10
CA GLY A 386 24.89 14.93 13.23
C GLY A 386 25.21 16.25 13.93
N ALA A 387 25.44 17.33 13.18
CA ALA A 387 25.67 18.67 13.72
C ALA A 387 24.42 19.20 14.45
N PHE A 388 23.23 18.95 13.89
CA PHE A 388 21.96 19.32 14.51
C PHE A 388 21.70 18.52 15.80
N ALA A 389 21.88 17.20 15.75
CA ALA A 389 21.66 16.29 16.88
C ALA A 389 22.55 16.62 18.09
N THR A 390 23.78 17.05 17.84
CA THR A 390 24.74 17.44 18.88
C THR A 390 24.58 18.89 19.38
N GLY A 391 23.66 19.66 18.79
CA GLY A 391 23.44 21.06 19.15
C GLY A 391 22.79 21.28 20.53
N PRO A 392 22.95 22.48 21.14
CA PRO A 392 22.47 22.76 22.49
C PRO A 392 20.95 22.78 22.59
N ILE A 393 20.24 23.11 21.50
CA ILE A 393 18.77 23.02 21.45
C ILE A 393 18.36 21.56 21.55
N MET A 394 18.95 20.68 20.72
CA MET A 394 18.61 19.27 20.70
C MET A 394 19.01 18.56 21.99
N ARG A 395 20.23 18.81 22.50
CA ARG A 395 20.68 18.23 23.78
C ARG A 395 19.75 18.60 24.94
N ARG A 396 19.27 19.86 24.99
CA ARG A 396 18.27 20.28 25.98
C ARG A 396 16.93 19.59 25.77
N ALA A 397 16.45 19.51 24.52
CA ALA A 397 15.21 18.83 24.18
C ALA A 397 15.26 17.34 24.54
N TRP A 398 16.36 16.66 24.28
CA TRP A 398 16.62 15.26 24.64
C TRP A 398 16.70 15.06 26.16
N ALA A 399 17.46 15.92 26.85
CA ALA A 399 17.61 15.84 28.31
C ALA A 399 16.28 16.05 29.04
N SER A 400 15.47 17.00 28.57
CA SER A 400 14.11 17.27 29.06
C SER A 400 13.04 16.33 28.50
N ARG A 401 13.41 15.48 27.53
CA ARG A 401 12.50 14.55 26.84
C ARG A 401 11.28 15.29 26.29
N SER A 402 11.51 16.46 25.70
CA SER A 402 10.47 17.40 25.26
C SER A 402 9.50 16.75 24.27
N PRO A 403 8.19 16.64 24.59
CA PRO A 403 7.20 16.07 23.68
C PRO A 403 7.08 16.85 22.37
N LEU A 404 7.19 18.19 22.41
CA LEU A 404 7.13 19.00 21.19
C LEU A 404 8.26 18.63 20.22
N ALA A 405 9.47 18.44 20.75
CA ALA A 405 10.62 18.12 19.93
C ALA A 405 10.47 16.72 19.34
N PHE A 406 10.03 15.74 20.15
CA PHE A 406 9.73 14.40 19.65
C PHE A 406 8.75 14.42 18.48
N TYR A 407 7.57 15.01 18.65
CA TYR A 407 6.52 14.96 17.64
C TYR A 407 6.88 15.74 16.36
N VAL A 408 7.64 16.84 16.46
CA VAL A 408 8.17 17.52 15.27
C VAL A 408 9.19 16.64 14.54
N LEU A 409 10.16 16.06 15.26
CA LEU A 409 11.21 15.24 14.66
C LEU A 409 10.64 13.94 14.09
N ALA A 410 9.76 13.27 14.83
CA ALA A 410 9.07 12.08 14.37
C ALA A 410 8.25 12.36 13.11
N GLY A 411 7.51 13.49 13.06
CA GLY A 411 6.79 13.91 11.86
C GLY A 411 7.71 14.08 10.65
N ILE A 412 8.84 14.77 10.82
CA ILE A 412 9.87 14.91 9.77
C ILE A 412 10.43 13.54 9.37
N THR A 413 10.74 12.67 10.32
CA THR A 413 11.25 11.33 10.03
C THR A 413 10.24 10.48 9.27
N MET A 414 8.95 10.52 9.63
CA MET A 414 7.90 9.83 8.89
C MET A 414 7.78 10.37 7.46
N TYR A 415 7.93 11.69 7.26
CA TYR A 415 7.99 12.27 5.92
C TYR A 415 9.15 11.70 5.10
N PHE A 416 10.36 11.62 5.67
CA PHE A 416 11.51 11.04 4.97
C PHE A 416 11.32 9.55 4.62
N PHE A 417 10.60 8.79 5.45
CA PHE A 417 10.20 7.42 5.09
C PHE A 417 9.17 7.40 3.96
N ALA A 418 8.26 8.38 3.91
CA ALA A 418 7.25 8.49 2.85
C ALA A 418 7.86 8.71 1.45
N LEU A 419 9.08 9.27 1.38
CA LEU A 419 9.83 9.46 0.14
C LEU A 419 10.39 8.17 -0.47
N GLY A 420 10.25 7.04 0.23
CA GLY A 420 10.64 5.73 -0.27
C GLY A 420 12.15 5.53 -0.46
N PRO A 421 12.57 4.51 -1.24
CA PRO A 421 13.98 4.13 -1.38
C PRO A 421 14.80 5.07 -2.28
N GLU A 422 14.16 5.96 -3.04
CA GLU A 422 14.80 6.93 -3.94
C GLU A 422 14.12 8.31 -3.84
N PRO A 423 14.44 9.12 -2.82
CA PRO A 423 13.81 10.42 -2.61
C PRO A 423 14.13 11.35 -3.76
N ARG A 424 13.09 11.95 -4.34
CA ARG A 424 13.17 12.79 -5.54
C ARG A 424 12.56 14.17 -5.32
N PHE A 425 12.98 15.11 -6.16
CA PHE A 425 12.28 16.36 -6.42
C PHE A 425 12.15 16.51 -7.93
N GLY A 426 10.93 16.36 -8.45
CA GLY A 426 10.71 16.15 -9.87
C GLY A 426 11.48 14.92 -10.38
N ALA A 427 12.21 15.09 -11.49
CA ALA A 427 13.00 14.01 -12.09
C ALA A 427 14.32 13.70 -11.35
N THR A 428 14.72 14.53 -10.39
CA THR A 428 16.07 14.47 -9.80
C THR A 428 16.08 13.72 -8.47
N GLN A 429 16.92 12.69 -8.36
CA GLN A 429 17.16 11.99 -7.09
C GLN A 429 18.04 12.83 -6.15
N ILE A 430 17.61 12.98 -4.89
CA ILE A 430 18.26 13.84 -3.89
C ILE A 430 19.10 13.03 -2.91
N LEU A 431 18.62 11.85 -2.49
CA LEU A 431 19.34 11.00 -1.54
C LEU A 431 19.61 9.60 -2.12
N TYR A 432 20.79 9.07 -1.81
CA TYR A 432 21.22 7.73 -2.16
C TYR A 432 21.06 6.81 -0.94
N LYS A 433 20.26 5.73 -1.07
CA LYS A 433 19.95 4.77 0.01
C LYS A 433 19.49 5.47 1.32
N PRO A 434 18.36 6.19 1.31
CA PRO A 434 17.80 6.86 2.48
C PRO A 434 17.31 5.85 3.54
N PRO A 435 16.85 6.31 4.73
CA PRO A 435 16.37 5.44 5.80
C PRO A 435 15.32 4.39 5.36
N TYR A 436 14.40 4.71 4.44
CA TYR A 436 13.43 3.72 3.95
C TYR A 436 14.10 2.53 3.26
N ALA A 437 15.20 2.75 2.53
CA ALA A 437 15.94 1.67 1.88
C ALA A 437 16.52 0.68 2.90
N TRP A 438 16.70 1.07 4.17
CA TRP A 438 17.11 0.15 5.23
C TRP A 438 15.96 -0.73 5.72
N LEU A 439 14.73 -0.21 5.70
CA LEU A 439 13.55 -0.99 6.08
C LEU A 439 13.34 -2.16 5.11
N LEU A 440 13.72 -2.02 3.84
CA LEU A 440 13.66 -3.11 2.85
C LEU A 440 14.52 -4.33 3.18
N TYR A 441 15.49 -4.22 4.10
CA TYR A 441 16.24 -5.39 4.60
C TYR A 441 15.56 -6.07 5.79
N LEU A 442 14.51 -5.47 6.36
CA LEU A 442 13.75 -6.07 7.45
C LEU A 442 12.70 -7.03 6.90
N PRO A 443 12.47 -8.18 7.55
CA PRO A 443 11.45 -9.13 7.12
C PRO A 443 10.06 -8.48 6.99
N GLY A 444 9.38 -8.75 5.88
CA GLY A 444 8.02 -8.29 5.60
C GLY A 444 7.92 -6.92 4.93
N PHE A 445 8.97 -6.10 4.92
CA PHE A 445 8.95 -4.80 4.22
C PHE A 445 9.09 -4.92 2.70
N ASP A 446 9.58 -6.05 2.21
CA ASP A 446 9.56 -6.46 0.81
C ASP A 446 8.13 -6.69 0.28
N SER A 447 7.17 -6.92 1.17
CA SER A 447 5.75 -7.10 0.82
C SER A 447 4.97 -5.78 0.76
N VAL A 448 5.57 -4.66 1.21
CA VAL A 448 4.89 -3.37 1.35
C VAL A 448 5.28 -2.39 0.23
N ARG A 449 4.31 -2.03 -0.60
CA ARG A 449 4.56 -1.26 -1.84
C ARG A 449 4.36 0.26 -1.80
N VAL A 450 3.74 0.83 -0.76
CA VAL A 450 3.32 2.25 -0.72
C VAL A 450 4.02 2.99 0.42
N PRO A 451 5.30 3.40 0.25
CA PRO A 451 5.99 4.22 1.23
C PRO A 451 5.22 5.48 1.62
N ALA A 452 4.53 6.12 0.67
CA ALA A 452 3.82 7.38 0.89
C ALA A 452 2.82 7.35 2.06
N ARG A 453 2.30 6.16 2.44
CA ARG A 453 1.40 5.97 3.59
C ARG A 453 2.05 6.26 4.95
N PHE A 454 3.38 6.37 5.04
CA PHE A 454 4.04 7.00 6.19
C PHE A 454 3.56 8.44 6.44
N GLY A 455 3.01 9.10 5.41
CA GLY A 455 2.34 10.39 5.49
C GLY A 455 1.29 10.46 6.61
N LEU A 456 0.51 9.41 6.85
CA LEU A 456 -0.48 9.45 7.93
C LEU A 456 0.15 9.53 9.32
N LEU A 457 1.27 8.83 9.53
CA LEU A 457 2.03 8.90 10.78
C LEU A 457 2.69 10.27 10.93
N MET A 458 3.12 10.90 9.82
CA MET A 458 3.54 12.30 9.81
C MET A 458 2.40 13.21 10.28
N ILE A 459 1.20 13.12 9.70
CA ILE A 459 0.04 13.94 10.10
C ILE A 459 -0.32 13.72 11.57
N LEU A 460 -0.31 12.47 12.05
CA LEU A 460 -0.49 12.17 13.47
C LEU A 460 0.51 12.94 14.32
N CYS A 461 1.80 12.86 13.99
CA CYS A 461 2.84 13.53 14.76
C CYS A 461 2.72 15.06 14.72
N LEU A 462 2.51 15.63 13.53
CA LEU A 462 2.38 17.08 13.36
C LEU A 462 1.14 17.62 14.07
N SER A 463 0.02 16.90 14.08
CA SER A 463 -1.18 17.32 14.82
C SER A 463 -0.91 17.47 16.33
N GLN A 464 -0.13 16.56 16.91
CA GLN A 464 0.27 16.64 18.33
C GLN A 464 1.29 17.76 18.57
N ALA A 465 2.23 17.94 17.64
CA ALA A 465 3.18 19.06 17.69
C ALA A 465 2.46 20.41 17.65
N ALA A 466 1.42 20.54 16.83
CA ALA A 466 0.57 21.73 16.73
C ALA A 466 -0.12 22.08 18.06
N ALA A 467 -0.71 21.09 18.74
CA ALA A 467 -1.29 21.31 20.08
C ALA A 467 -0.24 21.74 21.13
N LEU A 468 0.94 21.11 21.11
CA LEU A 468 2.04 21.43 22.01
C LEU A 468 2.63 22.82 21.73
N ALA A 469 2.74 23.21 20.45
CA ALA A 469 3.14 24.54 20.00
C ALA A 469 2.14 25.60 20.47
N PHE A 470 0.85 25.37 20.23
CA PHE A 470 -0.23 26.25 20.68
C PHE A 470 -0.21 26.47 22.19
N MET A 471 -0.06 25.41 22.98
CA MET A 471 0.02 25.50 24.44
C MET A 471 1.19 26.39 24.87
N ARG A 472 2.36 26.28 24.22
CA ARG A 472 3.55 27.09 24.54
C ARG A 472 3.40 28.55 24.17
N MET A 473 2.63 28.87 23.13
CA MET A 473 2.35 30.25 22.71
C MET A 473 1.29 30.91 23.60
N THR A 474 0.49 30.12 24.32
CA THR A 474 -0.59 30.60 25.19
C THR A 474 -0.42 30.16 26.67
N PRO A 475 0.73 30.44 27.32
CA PRO A 475 0.97 30.09 28.72
C PRO A 475 0.19 31.07 29.63
N GLY A 476 -0.91 30.61 30.23
CA GLY A 476 -1.78 31.46 31.06
C GLY A 476 -3.28 31.18 30.93
N VAL A 477 -3.65 30.19 30.11
CA VAL A 477 -5.01 29.67 30.00
C VAL A 477 -5.14 28.44 30.92
N VAL A 478 -5.02 28.64 32.23
CA VAL A 478 -5.39 27.62 33.23
C VAL A 478 -6.80 27.97 33.72
N SER A 479 -7.70 27.00 33.63
CA SER A 479 -9.00 27.04 34.30
C SER A 479 -8.74 27.09 35.80
N SER A 480 -8.97 28.26 36.41
CA SER A 480 -8.93 28.42 37.86
C SER A 480 -10.08 27.61 38.47
N GLU A 481 -9.77 26.44 39.03
CA GLU A 481 -10.64 25.71 39.96
C GLU A 481 -10.42 26.16 41.42
N ASN A 482 -9.91 27.37 41.66
CA ASN A 482 -9.68 27.88 43.01
C ASN A 482 -10.62 29.07 43.33
N PRO A 483 -11.75 28.85 44.03
CA PRO A 483 -12.82 29.86 44.19
C PRO A 483 -12.55 30.90 45.31
N ARG A 484 -11.31 31.07 45.77
CA ARG A 484 -11.04 31.81 47.03
C ARG A 484 -10.28 33.13 46.92
N LEU A 485 -10.00 33.68 45.74
CA LEU A 485 -9.37 35.00 45.65
C LEU A 485 -10.09 35.97 44.69
N GLN A 486 -10.82 36.86 45.36
CA GLN A 486 -11.18 38.26 45.05
C GLN A 486 -12.40 38.57 44.15
N PRO A 487 -13.37 39.35 44.69
CA PRO A 487 -14.38 40.05 43.92
C PRO A 487 -13.90 41.48 43.63
N LEU A 488 -13.53 41.76 42.38
CA LEU A 488 -13.47 43.13 41.87
C LEU A 488 -14.13 43.14 40.48
N ASP A 489 -15.37 43.64 40.49
CA ASP A 489 -16.18 44.15 39.39
C ASP A 489 -15.96 43.49 38.00
N ALA A 490 -16.51 42.27 37.84
CA ALA A 490 -16.22 41.35 36.75
C ALA A 490 -17.45 41.05 35.86
N LYS A 491 -18.16 42.08 35.37
CA LYS A 491 -19.15 41.88 34.29
C LYS A 491 -18.67 42.35 32.92
N GLY A 492 -17.78 43.35 32.85
CA GLY A 492 -17.20 43.85 31.59
C GLY A 492 -15.82 43.26 31.23
N LEU A 493 -14.90 43.13 32.20
CA LEU A 493 -13.52 42.68 31.93
C LEU A 493 -13.39 41.17 31.68
N THR A 494 -14.23 40.35 32.31
CA THR A 494 -14.26 38.89 32.13
C THR A 494 -14.67 38.50 30.73
N ALA A 495 -15.67 39.19 30.15
CA ALA A 495 -16.05 38.97 28.75
C ALA A 495 -14.88 39.33 27.82
N THR A 496 -14.32 40.54 27.90
CA THR A 496 -13.24 40.98 26.99
C THR A 496 -11.99 40.11 27.09
N VAL A 497 -11.62 39.63 28.28
CA VAL A 497 -10.50 38.69 28.48
C VAL A 497 -10.84 37.29 27.97
N LEU A 498 -12.08 36.80 28.13
CA LEU A 498 -12.52 35.53 27.56
C LEU A 498 -12.60 35.57 26.02
N TRP A 499 -13.08 36.66 25.43
CA TRP A 499 -13.15 36.89 23.98
C TRP A 499 -11.75 37.00 23.35
N ARG A 500 -10.84 37.78 23.96
CA ARG A 500 -9.43 37.90 23.53
C ARG A 500 -8.65 36.57 23.63
N LYS A 501 -9.12 35.62 24.46
CA LYS A 501 -8.55 34.28 24.64
C LYS A 501 -9.17 33.20 23.73
N ARG A 502 -10.46 33.31 23.37
CA ARG A 502 -11.16 32.34 22.50
C ARG A 502 -11.02 32.63 21.01
N LEU A 503 -10.86 33.90 20.62
CA LEU A 503 -10.69 34.29 19.21
C LEU A 503 -9.54 33.54 18.49
N PRO A 504 -8.32 33.43 19.07
CA PRO A 504 -7.22 32.74 18.40
C PRO A 504 -7.45 31.24 18.20
N VAL A 505 -8.10 30.57 19.17
CA VAL A 505 -8.45 29.14 19.07
C VAL A 505 -9.50 28.94 18.00
N SER A 506 -10.58 29.73 18.03
CA SER A 506 -11.66 29.63 17.04
C SER A 506 -11.15 29.93 15.63
N PHE A 507 -10.33 30.97 15.45
CA PHE A 507 -9.73 31.29 14.16
C PHE A 507 -8.86 30.15 13.64
N LEU A 508 -7.97 29.61 14.48
CA LEU A 508 -7.09 28.52 14.09
C LEU A 508 -7.86 27.22 13.82
N ALA A 509 -8.89 26.92 14.62
CA ALA A 509 -9.78 25.78 14.41
C ALA A 509 -10.53 25.91 13.07
N LEU A 510 -11.04 27.11 12.74
CA LEU A 510 -11.68 27.39 11.46
C LEU A 510 -10.69 27.31 10.29
N ALA A 511 -9.47 27.81 10.44
CA ALA A 511 -8.44 27.71 9.41
C ALA A 511 -8.06 26.26 9.12
N ILE A 512 -7.80 25.46 10.17
CA ILE A 512 -7.53 24.02 10.04
C ILE A 512 -8.70 23.30 9.36
N LEU A 513 -9.93 23.59 9.80
CA LEU A 513 -11.12 23.00 9.21
C LEU A 513 -11.33 23.42 7.75
N ALA A 514 -11.09 24.68 7.40
CA ALA A 514 -11.27 25.19 6.04
C ALA A 514 -10.29 24.51 5.06
N GLU A 515 -9.02 24.36 5.46
CA GLU A 515 -8.01 23.69 4.63
C GLU A 515 -8.29 22.19 4.43
N GLY A 516 -8.86 21.55 5.46
CA GLY A 516 -9.27 20.14 5.45
C GLY A 516 -10.76 19.92 5.17
N TRP A 517 -11.48 20.94 4.70
CA TRP A 517 -12.90 20.78 4.40
C TRP A 517 -13.05 20.05 3.07
N ILE A 518 -13.91 19.05 3.05
CA ILE A 518 -14.10 18.16 1.92
C ILE A 518 -15.37 18.52 1.15
N VAL A 519 -15.29 18.46 -0.18
CA VAL A 519 -16.47 18.29 -1.04
C VAL A 519 -16.64 16.79 -1.25
N MET A 520 -17.60 16.16 -0.56
CA MET A 520 -17.70 14.69 -0.50
C MET A 520 -18.11 14.10 -1.86
N PRO A 521 -17.19 13.41 -2.57
CA PRO A 521 -17.56 12.63 -3.75
C PRO A 521 -18.41 11.42 -3.34
N VAL A 522 -19.47 11.19 -4.09
CA VAL A 522 -20.36 10.03 -3.91
C VAL A 522 -20.55 9.37 -5.25
N ALA A 523 -20.16 8.11 -5.35
CA ALA A 523 -20.29 7.32 -6.56
C ALA A 523 -21.57 6.48 -6.48
N GLY A 524 -22.52 6.76 -7.37
CA GLY A 524 -23.75 5.98 -7.49
C GLY A 524 -23.45 4.56 -7.98
N LEU A 525 -24.21 3.58 -7.49
CA LEU A 525 -24.07 2.20 -7.93
C LEU A 525 -24.74 2.01 -9.30
N PRO A 526 -24.13 1.23 -10.22
CA PRO A 526 -24.77 0.88 -11.49
C PRO A 526 -25.95 -0.08 -11.27
N GLU A 527 -26.71 -0.33 -12.34
CA GLU A 527 -27.77 -1.32 -12.30
C GLU A 527 -27.26 -2.73 -11.96
N LYS A 528 -28.08 -3.44 -11.17
CA LYS A 528 -27.82 -4.83 -10.80
C LYS A 528 -27.81 -5.72 -12.03
N LEU A 529 -26.86 -6.64 -12.06
CA LEU A 529 -26.81 -7.67 -13.08
C LEU A 529 -27.53 -8.93 -12.58
N VAL A 530 -28.67 -9.24 -13.20
CA VAL A 530 -29.50 -10.39 -12.83
C VAL A 530 -29.15 -11.58 -13.72
N ILE A 531 -28.68 -12.66 -13.11
CA ILE A 531 -28.38 -13.91 -13.83
C ILE A 531 -29.69 -14.61 -14.21
N PRO A 532 -29.90 -15.09 -15.45
CA PRO A 532 -31.06 -15.89 -15.81
C PRO A 532 -31.17 -17.17 -14.98
N GLU A 533 -32.38 -17.69 -14.75
CA GLU A 533 -32.63 -18.84 -13.85
C GLU A 533 -31.75 -20.06 -14.15
N ARG A 534 -31.64 -20.45 -15.43
CA ARG A 534 -30.78 -21.56 -15.87
C ARG A 534 -29.29 -21.32 -15.62
N GLY A 535 -28.85 -20.06 -15.63
CA GLY A 535 -27.48 -19.66 -15.30
C GLY A 535 -27.17 -19.73 -13.80
N ARG A 536 -28.17 -19.93 -12.93
CA ARG A 536 -27.99 -20.02 -11.47
C ARG A 536 -27.89 -21.45 -10.93
N ALA A 537 -27.79 -22.44 -11.81
CA ALA A 537 -27.61 -23.83 -11.39
C ALA A 537 -26.39 -23.98 -10.46
N ALA A 538 -26.48 -24.90 -9.49
CA ALA A 538 -25.40 -25.14 -8.54
C ALA A 538 -24.12 -25.59 -9.26
N GLY A 539 -22.99 -24.96 -8.92
CA GLY A 539 -21.70 -25.23 -9.55
C GLY A 539 -21.44 -24.41 -10.83
N THR A 540 -22.38 -23.58 -11.28
CA THR A 540 -22.16 -22.66 -12.41
C THR A 540 -21.31 -21.47 -12.00
N LEU A 541 -20.23 -21.23 -12.75
CA LEU A 541 -19.35 -20.09 -12.60
C LEU A 541 -19.91 -18.87 -13.35
N VAL A 542 -19.72 -17.67 -12.82
CA VAL A 542 -20.09 -16.43 -13.50
C VAL A 542 -18.87 -15.79 -14.13
N MET A 543 -18.99 -15.38 -15.39
CA MET A 543 -17.98 -14.61 -16.11
C MET A 543 -18.63 -13.36 -16.72
N GLU A 544 -18.08 -12.19 -16.43
CA GLU A 544 -18.46 -10.92 -17.05
C GLU A 544 -17.39 -10.51 -18.07
N LEU A 545 -17.82 -10.25 -19.30
CA LEU A 545 -16.98 -9.92 -20.45
C LEU A 545 -17.31 -8.52 -20.98
N PRO A 546 -16.33 -7.81 -21.56
CA PRO A 546 -14.92 -8.18 -21.66
C PRO A 546 -14.19 -8.23 -20.31
N ILE A 547 -13.22 -9.14 -20.16
CA ILE A 547 -12.26 -9.11 -19.04
C ILE A 547 -11.27 -8.00 -19.34
N GLU A 548 -11.53 -6.84 -18.77
CA GLU A 548 -10.62 -5.72 -18.84
C GLU A 548 -9.69 -5.72 -17.63
N MET A 549 -8.42 -5.43 -17.86
CA MET A 549 -7.46 -5.19 -16.78
C MET A 549 -7.59 -3.76 -16.21
N THR A 550 -8.77 -3.15 -16.42
CA THR A 550 -9.14 -1.86 -15.85
C THR A 550 -9.62 -2.05 -14.42
N TYR A 551 -9.41 -1.02 -13.62
CA TYR A 551 -9.76 -1.02 -12.21
C TYR A 551 -11.29 -1.13 -12.01
N GLU A 552 -12.06 -0.39 -12.81
CA GLU A 552 -13.51 -0.28 -12.69
C GLU A 552 -14.26 -1.56 -13.13
N ALA A 553 -13.92 -2.17 -14.25
CA ALA A 553 -14.63 -3.37 -14.73
C ALA A 553 -14.53 -4.54 -13.74
N ASN A 554 -13.37 -4.71 -13.10
CA ASN A 554 -13.11 -5.79 -12.17
C ASN A 554 -13.83 -5.60 -10.82
N THR A 555 -13.92 -4.36 -10.31
CA THR A 555 -14.65 -4.09 -9.08
C THR A 555 -16.16 -4.21 -9.28
N LEU A 556 -16.69 -3.79 -10.43
CA LEU A 556 -18.12 -3.93 -10.73
C LEU A 556 -18.59 -5.39 -10.70
N ALA A 557 -17.78 -6.33 -11.18
CA ALA A 557 -18.11 -7.75 -11.10
C ALA A 557 -18.22 -8.25 -9.64
N LEU A 558 -17.35 -7.75 -8.73
CA LEU A 558 -17.47 -8.03 -7.29
C LEU A 558 -18.75 -7.44 -6.70
N LEU A 559 -19.16 -6.25 -7.14
CA LEU A 559 -20.42 -5.63 -6.70
C LEU A 559 -21.62 -6.50 -7.10
N HIS A 560 -21.68 -6.96 -8.34
CA HIS A 560 -22.74 -7.86 -8.79
C HIS A 560 -22.74 -9.18 -7.99
N GLN A 561 -21.57 -9.68 -7.60
CA GLN A 561 -21.45 -10.89 -6.79
C GLN A 561 -22.09 -10.76 -5.40
N LEU A 562 -22.15 -9.55 -4.81
CA LEU A 562 -22.88 -9.33 -3.55
C LEU A 562 -24.37 -9.70 -3.67
N ASP A 563 -24.94 -9.51 -4.86
CA ASP A 563 -26.34 -9.83 -5.14
C ASP A 563 -26.53 -11.31 -5.47
N HIS A 564 -25.80 -11.83 -6.46
CA HIS A 564 -26.05 -13.19 -6.97
C HIS A 564 -25.34 -14.31 -6.21
N ARG A 565 -24.27 -14.00 -5.46
CA ARG A 565 -23.52 -14.93 -4.58
C ARG A 565 -22.99 -16.20 -5.25
N GLN A 566 -22.78 -16.16 -6.56
CA GLN A 566 -22.21 -17.27 -7.33
C GLN A 566 -20.69 -17.12 -7.42
N PRO A 567 -19.92 -18.21 -7.53
CA PRO A 567 -18.48 -18.18 -7.83
C PRO A 567 -18.19 -17.35 -9.08
N LEU A 568 -17.24 -16.41 -8.98
CA LEU A 568 -16.95 -15.42 -10.02
C LEU A 568 -15.54 -15.65 -10.57
N ILE A 569 -15.42 -15.75 -11.90
CA ILE A 569 -14.12 -15.86 -12.58
C ILE A 569 -13.42 -14.51 -12.60
N ASN A 570 -14.18 -13.42 -12.73
CA ASN A 570 -13.70 -12.08 -12.49
C ASN A 570 -13.28 -11.87 -11.02
N GLY A 571 -12.52 -10.81 -10.78
CA GLY A 571 -12.18 -10.41 -9.43
C GLY A 571 -11.34 -9.15 -9.43
N PHE A 572 -11.24 -8.52 -8.26
CA PHE A 572 -10.38 -7.37 -8.03
C PHE A 572 -9.67 -7.51 -6.68
N SER A 573 -8.39 -7.16 -6.63
CA SER A 573 -7.57 -7.31 -5.43
C SER A 573 -6.23 -6.56 -5.55
N GLY A 574 -5.49 -6.41 -4.46
CA GLY A 574 -4.14 -5.84 -4.45
C GLY A 574 -3.11 -6.64 -5.27
N TYR A 575 -3.38 -7.91 -5.56
CA TYR A 575 -2.65 -8.76 -6.50
C TYR A 575 -3.61 -9.37 -7.51
N LEU A 576 -3.21 -9.42 -8.78
CA LEU A 576 -3.94 -10.13 -9.83
C LEU A 576 -3.27 -11.49 -10.08
N PRO A 577 -4.02 -12.60 -10.04
CA PRO A 577 -3.46 -13.91 -10.36
C PRO A 577 -3.00 -14.03 -11.82
N ALA A 578 -1.94 -14.82 -12.02
CA ALA A 578 -1.36 -15.10 -13.33
C ALA A 578 -2.41 -15.63 -14.34
N HIS A 579 -3.28 -16.56 -13.93
CA HIS A 579 -4.28 -17.15 -14.82
C HIS A 579 -5.32 -16.13 -15.31
N TYR A 580 -5.71 -15.19 -14.44
CA TYR A 580 -6.70 -14.17 -14.77
C TYR A 580 -6.14 -13.18 -15.78
N HIS A 581 -4.86 -12.80 -15.61
CA HIS A 581 -4.16 -11.97 -16.57
C HIS A 581 -4.00 -12.70 -17.93
N ALA A 582 -3.60 -13.98 -17.93
CA ALA A 582 -3.52 -14.78 -19.14
C ALA A 582 -4.88 -14.90 -19.85
N LEU A 583 -5.96 -15.13 -19.09
CA LEU A 583 -7.32 -15.28 -19.59
C LEU A 583 -7.80 -14.00 -20.28
N GLY A 584 -7.69 -12.84 -19.61
CA GLY A 584 -8.15 -11.57 -20.19
C GLY A 584 -7.42 -11.22 -21.48
N VAL A 585 -6.10 -11.45 -21.53
CA VAL A 585 -5.30 -11.27 -22.75
C VAL A 585 -5.74 -12.23 -23.86
N ALA A 586 -5.93 -13.52 -23.55
CA ALA A 586 -6.31 -14.52 -24.54
C ALA A 586 -7.69 -14.27 -25.15
N LEU A 587 -8.67 -13.90 -24.33
CA LEU A 587 -10.01 -13.59 -24.81
C LEU A 587 -10.03 -12.35 -25.71
N LYS A 588 -9.26 -11.31 -25.33
CA LYS A 588 -9.10 -10.10 -26.15
C LYS A 588 -8.43 -10.39 -27.51
N ASP A 589 -7.49 -11.34 -27.54
CA ASP A 589 -6.82 -11.81 -28.76
C ASP A 589 -7.71 -12.77 -29.59
N GLY A 590 -8.93 -13.09 -29.12
CA GLY A 590 -9.86 -14.00 -29.78
C GLY A 590 -9.49 -15.48 -29.69
N ASP A 591 -8.65 -15.87 -28.72
CA ASP A 591 -8.21 -17.25 -28.52
C ASP A 591 -9.28 -18.07 -27.78
N ALA A 592 -10.05 -18.84 -28.54
CA ALA A 592 -11.11 -19.71 -28.01
C ALA A 592 -10.60 -20.78 -27.03
N THR A 593 -9.31 -21.16 -27.12
CA THR A 593 -8.75 -22.19 -26.24
C THR A 593 -8.67 -21.74 -24.77
N ALA A 594 -8.77 -20.42 -24.51
CA ALA A 594 -8.81 -19.89 -23.15
C ALA A 594 -10.16 -20.12 -22.46
N LEU A 595 -11.28 -20.04 -23.19
CA LEU A 595 -12.60 -20.43 -22.66
C LEU A 595 -12.60 -21.91 -22.31
N ASP A 596 -12.03 -22.73 -23.19
CA ASP A 596 -11.88 -24.17 -22.97
C ASP A 596 -11.14 -24.45 -21.64
N ALA A 597 -10.01 -23.79 -21.38
CA ALA A 597 -9.27 -23.99 -20.13
C ALA A 597 -10.11 -23.79 -18.86
N ILE A 598 -11.00 -22.78 -18.84
CA ILE A 598 -11.86 -22.50 -17.68
C ILE A 598 -13.06 -23.46 -17.63
N ARG A 599 -13.63 -23.84 -18.79
CA ARG A 599 -14.76 -24.79 -18.90
C ARG A 599 -14.42 -26.20 -18.42
N GLU A 600 -13.15 -26.54 -18.24
CA GLU A 600 -12.75 -27.81 -17.63
C GLU A 600 -13.10 -27.89 -16.13
N VAL A 601 -13.28 -26.75 -15.48
CA VAL A 601 -13.62 -26.65 -14.05
C VAL A 601 -15.11 -26.86 -13.82
N GLY A 602 -15.96 -26.22 -14.64
CA GLY A 602 -17.41 -26.19 -14.46
C GLY A 602 -18.12 -25.45 -15.58
N PRO A 603 -19.47 -25.50 -15.61
CA PRO A 603 -20.26 -24.72 -16.54
C PRO A 603 -20.14 -23.21 -16.23
N ILE A 604 -20.25 -22.36 -17.25
CA ILE A 604 -20.07 -20.92 -17.13
C ILE A 604 -21.32 -20.19 -17.62
N ALA A 605 -21.92 -19.35 -16.77
CA ALA A 605 -22.85 -18.31 -17.18
C ALA A 605 -22.03 -17.06 -17.55
N ALA A 606 -21.90 -16.80 -18.85
CA ALA A 606 -21.13 -15.67 -19.37
C ALA A 606 -22.05 -14.52 -19.75
N PHE A 607 -21.82 -13.35 -19.16
CA PHE A 607 -22.46 -12.10 -19.56
C PHE A 607 -21.50 -11.29 -20.43
N VAL A 608 -21.91 -10.96 -21.65
CA VAL A 608 -21.16 -10.07 -22.54
C VAL A 608 -21.82 -8.71 -22.56
N ASP A 609 -21.11 -7.70 -22.04
CA ASP A 609 -21.55 -6.32 -22.01
C ASP A 609 -21.42 -5.69 -23.40
N SER A 610 -22.57 -5.43 -24.04
CA SER A 610 -22.63 -4.91 -25.41
C SER A 610 -22.03 -3.51 -25.55
N ALA A 611 -21.98 -2.72 -24.47
CA ALA A 611 -21.39 -1.38 -24.52
C ALA A 611 -19.85 -1.43 -24.51
N ARG A 612 -19.27 -2.51 -23.98
CA ARG A 612 -17.82 -2.70 -23.87
C ARG A 612 -17.26 -3.60 -24.98
N ASP A 613 -18.03 -4.58 -25.45
CA ASP A 613 -17.70 -5.40 -26.62
C ASP A 613 -18.05 -4.68 -27.94
N VAL A 614 -17.42 -3.52 -28.17
CA VAL A 614 -17.73 -2.63 -29.31
C VAL A 614 -17.50 -3.32 -30.66
N ASN A 615 -16.54 -4.25 -30.72
CA ASN A 615 -16.16 -4.95 -31.95
C ASN A 615 -16.84 -6.33 -32.10
N GLY A 616 -17.61 -6.77 -31.10
CA GLY A 616 -18.27 -8.07 -31.10
C GLY A 616 -17.32 -9.26 -30.99
N VAL A 617 -16.08 -9.06 -30.51
CA VAL A 617 -15.06 -10.12 -30.48
C VAL A 617 -15.42 -11.17 -29.44
N GLU A 618 -15.68 -10.74 -28.20
CA GLU A 618 -16.00 -11.61 -27.09
C GLU A 618 -17.37 -12.27 -27.26
N SER A 619 -18.38 -11.54 -27.75
CA SER A 619 -19.69 -12.12 -28.06
C SER A 619 -19.63 -13.18 -29.16
N ALA A 620 -18.86 -12.95 -30.22
CA ALA A 620 -18.63 -13.97 -31.26
C ALA A 620 -17.88 -15.18 -30.71
N LEU A 621 -16.85 -14.94 -29.89
CA LEU A 621 -16.04 -15.99 -29.27
C LEU A 621 -16.88 -16.90 -28.36
N VAL A 622 -17.70 -16.31 -27.49
CA VAL A 622 -18.59 -17.04 -26.57
C VAL A 622 -19.67 -17.78 -27.35
N ALA A 623 -20.28 -17.15 -28.35
CA ALA A 623 -21.32 -17.79 -29.17
C ALA A 623 -20.78 -18.97 -30.01
N ALA A 624 -19.51 -18.91 -30.41
CA ALA A 624 -18.84 -19.97 -31.17
C ALA A 624 -18.34 -21.14 -30.30
N ALA A 625 -18.35 -21.00 -28.96
CA ALA A 625 -17.86 -22.04 -28.09
C ALA A 625 -18.74 -23.32 -28.19
N PRO A 626 -18.14 -24.53 -28.20
CA PRO A 626 -18.90 -25.78 -28.36
C PRO A 626 -20.01 -25.96 -27.32
N GLY A 627 -21.26 -26.05 -27.79
CA GLY A 627 -22.43 -26.23 -26.91
C GLY A 627 -22.89 -24.96 -26.18
N ALA A 628 -22.41 -23.78 -26.57
CA ALA A 628 -22.90 -22.51 -26.03
C ALA A 628 -24.40 -22.32 -26.31
N GLU A 629 -25.17 -21.99 -25.27
CA GLU A 629 -26.59 -21.68 -25.37
C GLU A 629 -26.83 -20.21 -25.07
N LEU A 630 -27.63 -19.53 -25.90
CA LEU A 630 -28.12 -18.19 -25.59
C LEU A 630 -29.19 -18.29 -24.49
N LEU A 631 -28.95 -17.68 -23.33
CA LEU A 631 -29.91 -17.66 -22.23
C LEU A 631 -30.88 -16.49 -22.36
N GLU A 632 -30.37 -15.28 -22.53
CA GLU A 632 -31.18 -14.06 -22.52
C GLU A 632 -30.45 -12.91 -23.24
N ARG A 633 -31.21 -12.04 -23.92
CA ARG A 633 -30.73 -10.75 -24.43
C ARG A 633 -31.37 -9.64 -23.62
N THR A 634 -30.55 -8.82 -22.99
CA THR A 634 -30.98 -7.65 -22.21
C THR A 634 -30.60 -6.36 -22.95
N ALA A 635 -31.05 -5.22 -22.47
CA ALA A 635 -30.62 -3.93 -23.00
C ALA A 635 -29.11 -3.66 -22.82
N ARG A 636 -28.51 -4.21 -21.75
CA ARG A 636 -27.09 -4.01 -21.41
C ARG A 636 -26.16 -4.99 -22.13
N GLY A 637 -26.62 -6.21 -22.36
CA GLY A 637 -25.76 -7.28 -22.82
C GLY A 637 -26.46 -8.60 -23.05
N VAL A 638 -25.67 -9.62 -23.35
CA VAL A 638 -26.16 -10.95 -23.72
C VAL A 638 -25.63 -12.00 -22.76
N TRP A 639 -26.52 -12.85 -22.27
CA TRP A 639 -26.18 -13.99 -21.43
C TRP A 639 -26.06 -15.28 -22.24
N PHE A 640 -24.99 -16.01 -22.00
CA PHE A 640 -24.74 -17.34 -22.55
C PHE A 640 -24.51 -18.35 -21.43
N LEU A 641 -24.88 -19.61 -21.68
CA LEU A 641 -24.49 -20.76 -20.87
C LEU A 641 -23.50 -21.59 -21.65
N LEU A 642 -22.32 -21.80 -21.09
CA LEU A 642 -21.27 -22.64 -21.63
C LEU A 642 -21.21 -23.92 -20.81
N PRO A 643 -21.45 -25.10 -21.40
CA PRO A 643 -21.38 -26.35 -20.66
C PRO A 643 -19.93 -26.65 -20.25
N GLN A 644 -19.79 -27.35 -19.11
CA GLN A 644 -18.52 -27.93 -18.70
C GLN A 644 -18.01 -28.87 -19.78
N GLN A 645 -16.69 -28.89 -19.96
CA GLN A 645 -16.03 -29.88 -20.80
C GLN A 645 -15.10 -30.78 -20.01
N THR A 646 -14.74 -31.92 -20.59
CA THR A 646 -13.82 -32.87 -19.98
C THR A 646 -12.44 -32.24 -19.79
N ARG A 647 -11.92 -32.32 -18.55
CA ARG A 647 -10.57 -31.88 -18.22
C ARG A 647 -9.54 -32.64 -19.07
N ARG A 648 -8.62 -31.91 -19.71
CA ARG A 648 -7.52 -32.55 -20.45
C ARG A 648 -6.39 -32.92 -19.46
N PRO A 649 -5.84 -34.14 -19.53
CA PRO A 649 -4.70 -34.50 -18.70
C PRO A 649 -3.49 -33.63 -19.07
N GLU A 650 -2.70 -33.27 -18.07
CA GLU A 650 -1.48 -32.51 -18.28
C GLU A 650 -0.47 -33.38 -19.04
N PRO A 651 0.18 -32.84 -20.10
CA PRO A 651 1.23 -33.56 -20.82
C PRO A 651 2.39 -33.93 -19.89
N ALA A 652 2.71 -35.23 -19.82
CA ALA A 652 3.86 -35.75 -19.08
C ALA A 652 4.83 -36.43 -20.04
N SER A 653 6.14 -36.18 -19.85
CA SER A 653 7.20 -36.88 -20.58
C SER A 653 7.50 -38.22 -19.90
N ALA A 654 7.82 -39.23 -20.72
CA ALA A 654 8.35 -40.52 -20.23
C ALA A 654 9.89 -40.57 -20.21
N GLY A 655 10.54 -39.45 -20.55
CA GLY A 655 11.98 -39.28 -20.66
C GLY A 655 12.57 -38.35 -19.59
N ALA A 656 13.87 -38.08 -19.70
CA ALA A 656 14.58 -37.15 -18.82
C ALA A 656 14.66 -35.75 -19.43
N GLN A 657 15.04 -34.75 -18.63
CA GLN A 657 15.35 -33.42 -19.17
C GLN A 657 16.60 -33.52 -20.06
N LEU A 658 16.48 -33.01 -21.28
CA LEU A 658 17.53 -33.04 -22.29
C LEU A 658 18.46 -31.83 -22.13
N PRO A 659 19.79 -32.04 -22.10
CA PRO A 659 20.75 -30.95 -21.97
C PRO A 659 20.84 -30.12 -23.26
N VAL A 660 20.75 -28.80 -23.11
CA VAL A 660 20.94 -27.80 -24.18
C VAL A 660 22.39 -27.32 -24.14
N SER A 661 23.09 -27.37 -25.27
CA SER A 661 24.50 -26.97 -25.40
C SER A 661 24.68 -25.52 -25.84
N ALA A 662 23.74 -25.00 -26.62
CA ALA A 662 23.74 -23.62 -27.08
C ALA A 662 22.30 -23.13 -27.28
N ILE A 663 22.11 -21.83 -27.15
CA ILE A 663 20.84 -21.16 -27.41
C ILE A 663 21.08 -19.90 -28.23
N ASP A 664 20.20 -19.65 -29.18
CA ASP A 664 20.20 -18.43 -29.98
C ASP A 664 18.78 -17.91 -30.15
N ALA A 665 18.64 -16.61 -30.33
CA ALA A 665 17.36 -15.99 -30.61
C ALA A 665 17.52 -14.83 -31.60
N THR A 666 16.51 -14.62 -32.44
CA THR A 666 16.49 -13.52 -33.42
C THR A 666 16.65 -12.16 -32.75
N ASN A 667 16.12 -12.01 -31.54
CA ASN A 667 16.20 -10.79 -30.73
C ASN A 667 17.09 -10.99 -29.50
N ARG A 668 17.98 -10.02 -29.25
CA ARG A 668 18.89 -9.98 -28.09
C ARG A 668 18.84 -8.63 -27.37
N PRO A 669 17.75 -8.35 -26.63
CA PRO A 669 17.64 -7.11 -25.88
C PRO A 669 18.69 -7.05 -24.76
N GLU A 670 19.24 -5.86 -24.50
CA GLU A 670 20.18 -5.65 -23.39
C GLU A 670 19.50 -6.02 -22.06
N GLY A 671 20.14 -6.91 -21.29
CA GLY A 671 19.57 -7.39 -20.03
C GLY A 671 18.41 -8.37 -20.19
N ALA A 672 18.19 -8.95 -21.37
CA ALA A 672 17.25 -10.05 -21.62
C ALA A 672 17.84 -11.06 -22.63
N GLU A 673 19.09 -11.44 -22.41
CA GLU A 673 19.86 -12.30 -23.30
C GLU A 673 19.28 -13.74 -23.38
N PRO A 674 19.38 -14.45 -24.53
CA PRO A 674 18.78 -15.78 -24.71
C PRO A 674 19.24 -16.83 -23.70
N GLU A 675 20.44 -16.69 -23.14
CA GLU A 675 20.99 -17.58 -22.12
C GLU A 675 20.13 -17.64 -20.85
N LYS A 676 19.30 -16.62 -20.60
CA LYS A 676 18.34 -16.60 -19.48
C LYS A 676 17.27 -17.67 -19.60
N LEU A 677 16.95 -18.10 -20.82
CA LEU A 677 15.96 -19.17 -21.06
C LEU A 677 16.40 -20.52 -20.48
N ILE A 678 17.67 -20.69 -20.11
CA ILE A 678 18.23 -21.95 -19.61
C ILE A 678 19.09 -21.75 -18.35
N ASP A 679 18.96 -20.62 -17.65
CA ASP A 679 19.79 -20.29 -16.48
C ASP A 679 19.29 -20.91 -15.14
N GLY A 680 18.17 -21.62 -15.20
CA GLY A 680 17.53 -22.26 -14.04
C GLY A 680 16.81 -21.30 -13.10
N ARG A 681 16.49 -20.07 -13.56
CA ARG A 681 15.85 -19.02 -12.74
C ARG A 681 14.59 -18.47 -13.41
N SER A 682 13.42 -18.91 -12.98
CA SER A 682 12.12 -18.39 -13.45
C SER A 682 11.85 -16.89 -13.18
N ASN A 683 12.74 -16.18 -12.46
CA ASN A 683 12.65 -14.75 -12.21
C ASN A 683 13.55 -13.88 -13.12
N THR A 684 14.35 -14.51 -13.98
CA THR A 684 14.98 -13.87 -15.13
C THR A 684 14.12 -14.17 -16.37
N ARG A 685 14.33 -13.43 -17.47
CA ARG A 685 13.64 -13.71 -18.73
C ARG A 685 14.43 -13.27 -19.93
N TRP A 686 14.17 -13.94 -21.03
CA TRP A 686 14.29 -13.39 -22.37
C TRP A 686 12.94 -12.81 -22.81
N HIS A 687 12.95 -11.79 -23.65
CA HIS A 687 11.75 -11.29 -24.29
C HIS A 687 12.05 -10.87 -25.73
N GLY A 688 11.03 -10.96 -26.59
CA GLY A 688 11.12 -10.40 -27.94
C GLY A 688 11.12 -8.87 -27.94
N GLN A 689 10.95 -8.27 -29.11
CA GLN A 689 11.01 -6.82 -29.28
C GLN A 689 9.89 -6.09 -28.50
N ILE A 690 10.26 -5.35 -27.47
CA ILE A 690 9.37 -4.44 -26.73
C ILE A 690 9.46 -3.08 -27.43
N ASN A 691 8.41 -2.69 -28.17
CA ASN A 691 8.27 -1.48 -28.98
C ASN A 691 8.78 -1.60 -30.43
N GLY A 692 7.86 -1.87 -31.36
CA GLY A 692 8.09 -1.99 -32.81
C GLY A 692 6.95 -2.73 -33.50
N GLU A 693 7.00 -2.86 -34.83
CA GLU A 693 6.19 -3.88 -35.53
C GLU A 693 6.66 -5.26 -35.05
N ILE A 694 5.73 -6.06 -34.53
CA ILE A 694 6.07 -7.38 -33.99
C ILE A 694 6.38 -8.29 -35.18
N ALA A 695 7.66 -8.60 -35.35
CA ALA A 695 8.14 -9.58 -36.30
C ALA A 695 8.08 -11.00 -35.72
N THR A 696 8.22 -12.00 -36.58
CA THR A 696 8.39 -13.39 -36.17
C THR A 696 9.66 -13.54 -35.34
N ASP A 697 9.52 -14.01 -34.10
CA ASP A 697 10.64 -14.33 -33.22
C ASP A 697 10.99 -15.81 -33.33
N VAL A 698 12.27 -16.13 -33.51
CA VAL A 698 12.77 -17.51 -33.50
C VAL A 698 13.77 -17.68 -32.37
N VAL A 699 13.52 -18.66 -31.50
CA VAL A 699 14.46 -19.14 -30.48
C VAL A 699 14.91 -20.54 -30.90
N THR A 700 16.21 -20.77 -31.00
CA THR A 700 16.81 -22.07 -31.35
C THR A 700 17.57 -22.63 -30.17
N LEU A 701 17.18 -23.81 -29.71
CA LEU A 701 17.86 -24.58 -28.66
C LEU A 701 18.60 -25.74 -29.29
N THR A 702 19.93 -25.73 -29.26
CA THR A 702 20.77 -26.81 -29.77
C THR A 702 20.99 -27.84 -28.67
N LEU A 703 20.63 -29.10 -28.93
CA LEU A 703 20.79 -30.19 -27.98
C LEU A 703 22.27 -30.57 -27.84
N ALA A 704 22.70 -31.02 -26.66
CA ALA A 704 24.08 -31.48 -26.47
C ALA A 704 24.37 -32.79 -27.22
N LYS A 705 23.33 -33.59 -27.50
CA LYS A 705 23.36 -34.82 -28.30
C LYS A 705 22.02 -34.97 -29.03
N PRO A 706 21.97 -35.66 -30.19
CA PRO A 706 20.71 -35.98 -30.85
C PRO A 706 19.80 -36.76 -29.89
N ALA A 707 18.54 -36.34 -29.74
CA ALA A 707 17.58 -36.96 -28.81
C ALA A 707 16.15 -36.86 -29.33
N VAL A 708 15.29 -37.81 -28.94
CA VAL A 708 13.86 -37.78 -29.27
C VAL A 708 13.15 -36.88 -28.26
N VAL A 709 12.59 -35.76 -28.72
CA VAL A 709 11.87 -34.80 -27.88
C VAL A 709 10.39 -35.18 -27.84
N ASP A 710 9.81 -35.32 -26.65
CA ASP A 710 8.38 -35.65 -26.47
C ASP A 710 7.57 -34.53 -25.79
N VAL A 711 8.22 -33.67 -24.98
CA VAL A 711 7.58 -32.50 -24.35
C VAL A 711 8.52 -31.31 -24.39
N VAL A 712 7.98 -30.15 -24.78
CA VAL A 712 8.61 -28.85 -24.58
C VAL A 712 7.87 -28.13 -23.46
N GLU A 713 8.61 -27.72 -22.44
CA GLU A 713 8.10 -26.92 -21.34
C GLU A 713 8.59 -25.48 -21.47
N ILE A 714 7.65 -24.53 -21.47
CA ILE A 714 7.91 -23.09 -21.52
C ILE A 714 7.38 -22.48 -20.22
N ASP A 715 8.28 -22.13 -19.31
CA ASP A 715 7.96 -21.42 -18.07
C ASP A 715 7.89 -19.92 -18.32
N GLN A 716 6.71 -19.34 -18.13
CA GLN A 716 6.47 -17.90 -18.28
C GLN A 716 6.83 -17.11 -17.02
N GLY A 717 7.22 -17.75 -15.92
CA GLY A 717 7.55 -17.10 -14.66
C GLY A 717 6.46 -16.12 -14.21
N LEU A 718 6.87 -14.88 -13.91
CA LEU A 718 5.96 -13.81 -13.47
C LEU A 718 5.16 -13.13 -14.60
N TRP A 719 5.26 -13.61 -15.85
CA TRP A 719 4.78 -12.91 -17.05
C TRP A 719 3.70 -13.67 -17.84
N ALA A 720 2.73 -14.27 -17.13
CA ALA A 720 1.72 -15.16 -17.70
C ALA A 720 0.83 -14.59 -18.85
N GLY A 721 0.80 -13.27 -19.08
CA GLY A 721 0.13 -12.67 -20.25
C GLY A 721 1.03 -12.40 -21.45
N SER A 722 2.32 -12.73 -21.34
CA SER A 722 3.34 -12.52 -22.36
C SER A 722 3.74 -13.85 -23.01
N TYR A 723 2.79 -14.66 -23.47
CA TYR A 723 3.04 -15.91 -24.19
C TYR A 723 3.03 -15.73 -25.73
N ALA A 724 3.54 -16.72 -26.47
CA ALA A 724 3.46 -16.74 -27.94
C ALA A 724 2.01 -16.96 -28.41
N ARG A 725 1.42 -16.00 -29.12
CA ARG A 725 -0.01 -16.08 -29.53
C ARG A 725 -0.28 -17.21 -30.51
N ASP A 726 0.60 -17.40 -31.48
CA ASP A 726 0.65 -18.56 -32.36
C ASP A 726 2.07 -19.11 -32.31
N LEU A 727 2.24 -20.27 -31.69
CA LEU A 727 3.54 -20.91 -31.51
C LEU A 727 3.67 -22.07 -32.48
N GLU A 728 4.78 -22.11 -33.18
CA GLU A 728 5.22 -23.26 -33.95
C GLU A 728 6.51 -23.82 -33.35
N ILE A 729 6.54 -25.14 -33.11
CA ILE A 729 7.72 -25.85 -32.62
C ILE A 729 8.22 -26.74 -33.75
N VAL A 730 9.45 -26.50 -34.19
CA VAL A 730 10.11 -27.22 -35.28
C VAL A 730 11.30 -28.00 -34.73
N LEU A 731 11.36 -29.28 -35.04
CA LEU A 731 12.48 -30.15 -34.73
C LEU A 731 13.46 -30.15 -35.91
N VAL A 732 14.71 -29.78 -35.67
CA VAL A 732 15.78 -29.84 -36.67
C VAL A 732 16.44 -31.20 -36.55
N THR A 733 16.24 -32.06 -37.54
CA THR A 733 16.79 -33.43 -37.59
C THR A 733 17.91 -33.53 -38.64
N ASP A 734 18.57 -34.67 -38.71
CA ASP A 734 19.52 -35.01 -39.79
C ASP A 734 18.85 -35.06 -41.18
N GLN A 735 17.54 -35.30 -41.21
CA GLN A 735 16.72 -35.39 -42.43
C GLN A 735 16.04 -34.06 -42.81
N GLY A 736 16.23 -33.00 -42.01
CA GLY A 736 15.63 -31.68 -42.22
C GLY A 736 14.72 -31.25 -41.06
N GLU A 737 13.90 -30.23 -41.33
CA GLU A 737 13.02 -29.61 -40.33
C GLU A 737 11.62 -30.23 -40.34
N VAL A 738 11.10 -30.58 -39.16
CA VAL A 738 9.78 -31.16 -38.97
C VAL A 738 8.98 -30.30 -38.00
N THR A 739 7.86 -29.72 -38.46
CA THR A 739 6.92 -29.03 -37.57
C THR A 739 6.22 -30.06 -36.68
N ALA A 740 6.49 -30.00 -35.39
CA ALA A 740 6.03 -30.98 -34.41
C ALA A 740 4.89 -30.47 -33.52
N PHE A 741 4.67 -29.15 -33.49
CA PHE A 741 3.50 -28.50 -32.91
C PHE A 741 3.23 -27.17 -33.63
N ARG A 742 1.95 -26.82 -33.81
CA ARG A 742 1.54 -25.47 -34.19
C ARG A 742 0.18 -25.13 -33.59
N GLY A 743 0.05 -23.96 -32.97
CA GLY A 743 -1.25 -23.45 -32.56
C GLY A 743 -1.20 -22.34 -31.54
N ALA A 744 -2.40 -21.89 -31.14
CA ALA A 744 -2.56 -20.87 -30.13
C ALA A 744 -2.21 -21.41 -28.73
N THR A 745 -1.57 -20.59 -27.90
CA THR A 745 -1.10 -21.00 -26.57
C THR A 745 -1.80 -20.30 -25.41
N GLY A 746 -2.79 -19.43 -25.65
CA GLY A 746 -3.48 -18.72 -24.58
C GLY A 746 -4.18 -19.67 -23.60
N GLY A 747 -4.89 -20.68 -24.11
CA GLY A 747 -5.48 -21.72 -23.28
C GLY A 747 -4.47 -22.64 -22.56
N LEU A 748 -3.25 -22.77 -23.08
CA LEU A 748 -2.16 -23.47 -22.40
C LEU A 748 -1.58 -22.60 -21.26
N SER A 749 -1.43 -21.29 -21.51
CA SER A 749 -0.99 -20.31 -20.51
C SER A 749 -1.96 -20.24 -19.32
N VAL A 750 -3.27 -20.15 -19.60
CA VAL A 750 -4.31 -20.16 -18.56
C VAL A 750 -4.21 -21.44 -17.72
N ARG A 751 -4.11 -22.61 -18.35
CA ARG A 751 -3.96 -23.90 -17.64
C ARG A 751 -2.71 -23.97 -16.78
N ALA A 752 -1.56 -23.57 -17.34
CA ALA A 752 -0.30 -23.55 -16.61
C ALA A 752 -0.39 -22.64 -15.37
N ALA A 753 -1.03 -21.47 -15.52
CA ALA A 753 -1.18 -20.52 -14.44
C ALA A 753 -2.23 -20.94 -13.38
N LEU A 754 -3.13 -21.87 -13.70
CA LEU A 754 -4.08 -22.46 -12.76
C LEU A 754 -3.49 -23.55 -11.87
N ALA A 755 -2.33 -24.09 -12.21
CA ALA A 755 -1.68 -25.17 -11.46
C ALA A 755 -1.19 -24.76 -10.05
N MET A 756 -1.35 -23.49 -9.65
CA MET A 756 -0.96 -22.95 -8.34
C MET A 756 0.52 -23.12 -8.01
N SER A 757 1.38 -23.12 -9.02
CA SER A 757 2.84 -23.14 -8.86
C SER A 757 3.42 -21.73 -8.96
N ALA A 758 4.54 -21.50 -8.28
CA ALA A 758 5.33 -20.28 -8.42
C ALA A 758 5.83 -20.04 -9.86
N ASN A 759 5.78 -21.09 -10.69
CA ASN A 759 6.17 -21.12 -12.09
C ASN A 759 4.94 -21.34 -12.96
N VAL A 760 4.85 -20.66 -14.10
CA VAL A 760 3.75 -20.80 -15.06
C VAL A 760 4.27 -21.64 -16.22
N ALA A 761 4.45 -22.94 -15.96
CA ALA A 761 5.07 -23.89 -16.87
C ALA A 761 4.05 -24.47 -17.86
N MET A 762 4.06 -23.98 -19.10
CA MET A 762 3.28 -24.56 -20.19
C MET A 762 3.99 -25.80 -20.72
N ARG A 763 3.38 -26.98 -20.54
CA ARG A 763 3.88 -28.23 -21.11
C ARG A 763 3.17 -28.52 -22.43
N ILE A 764 3.94 -28.64 -23.50
CA ILE A 764 3.45 -28.81 -24.86
C ILE A 764 3.89 -30.19 -25.35
N PRO A 765 2.96 -31.11 -25.64
CA PRO A 765 3.29 -32.42 -26.17
C PRO A 765 3.77 -32.27 -27.62
N ILE A 766 4.81 -33.01 -27.96
CA ILE A 766 5.45 -33.00 -29.27
C ILE A 766 5.04 -34.25 -30.04
N ALA A 767 4.66 -34.09 -31.30
CA ALA A 767 4.34 -35.22 -32.16
C ALA A 767 5.58 -36.14 -32.31
N PRO A 768 5.42 -37.48 -32.35
CA PRO A 768 6.54 -38.40 -32.53
C PRO A 768 7.37 -38.07 -33.77
N ALA A 769 8.68 -37.91 -33.59
CA ALA A 769 9.62 -37.52 -34.64
C ALA A 769 10.99 -38.21 -34.44
N PRO A 770 11.86 -38.25 -35.48
CA PRO A 770 13.25 -38.70 -35.36
C PRO A 770 14.06 -37.86 -34.34
N PRO A 771 15.22 -38.35 -33.89
CA PRO A 771 16.10 -37.61 -32.99
C PRO A 771 16.42 -36.21 -33.54
N ALA A 772 16.11 -35.18 -32.75
CA ALA A 772 16.40 -33.80 -33.08
C ALA A 772 17.84 -33.44 -32.68
N LEU A 773 18.49 -32.62 -33.49
CA LEU A 773 19.74 -31.93 -33.20
C LEU A 773 19.49 -30.58 -32.52
N ALA A 774 18.38 -29.92 -32.87
CA ALA A 774 17.94 -28.67 -32.27
C ALA A 774 16.42 -28.54 -32.28
N VAL A 775 15.89 -27.69 -31.42
CA VAL A 775 14.46 -27.33 -31.34
C VAL A 775 14.32 -25.84 -31.61
N LYS A 776 13.48 -25.46 -32.56
CA LYS A 776 13.13 -24.07 -32.85
C LYS A 776 11.74 -23.76 -32.29
N LEU A 777 11.64 -22.68 -31.55
CA LEU A 777 10.38 -22.07 -31.10
C LEU A 777 10.15 -20.83 -31.95
N ILE A 778 9.09 -20.84 -32.76
CA ILE A 778 8.78 -19.78 -33.71
C ILE A 778 7.45 -19.14 -33.27
N SER A 779 7.49 -17.86 -32.90
CA SER A 779 6.28 -17.10 -32.53
C SER A 779 5.81 -16.29 -33.74
N HIS A 780 4.61 -16.60 -34.23
CA HIS A 780 3.97 -15.85 -35.31
C HIS A 780 3.08 -14.72 -34.74
N PRO A 781 3.16 -13.49 -35.27
CA PRO A 781 2.33 -12.39 -34.80
C PRO A 781 0.86 -12.61 -35.16
N ARG A 782 -0.05 -12.41 -34.19
CA ARG A 782 -1.49 -12.58 -34.37
C ARG A 782 -2.28 -11.45 -33.69
N GLY A 783 -2.21 -10.24 -34.24
CA GLY A 783 -2.90 -9.06 -33.71
C GLY A 783 -2.35 -8.53 -32.36
N ALA A 784 -2.39 -7.20 -32.21
CA ALA A 784 -1.99 -6.39 -31.04
C ALA A 784 -0.51 -6.34 -30.60
N LYS A 785 -0.19 -5.25 -29.87
CA LYS A 785 1.10 -4.59 -29.58
C LYS A 785 2.01 -5.26 -28.50
N TRP A 786 1.86 -6.54 -28.20
CA TRP A 786 2.56 -7.20 -27.07
C TRP A 786 3.51 -8.33 -27.51
N THR A 787 4.77 -8.24 -27.10
CA THR A 787 5.76 -9.30 -27.31
C THR A 787 5.59 -10.46 -26.30
N TRP A 788 6.10 -11.63 -26.64
CA TRP A 788 6.19 -12.75 -25.71
C TRP A 788 7.48 -12.70 -24.90
N SER A 789 7.44 -13.31 -23.72
CA SER A 789 8.51 -13.40 -22.74
C SER A 789 8.55 -14.82 -22.22
N VAL A 790 9.76 -15.31 -22.03
CA VAL A 790 9.98 -16.67 -21.54
C VAL A 790 11.01 -16.58 -20.42
N GLY A 791 10.63 -17.12 -19.27
CA GLY A 791 11.52 -17.25 -18.12
C GLY A 791 12.49 -18.39 -18.34
N GLU A 792 11.97 -19.60 -18.59
CA GLU A 792 12.79 -20.79 -18.78
C GLU A 792 12.18 -21.72 -19.85
N VAL A 793 13.03 -22.46 -20.56
CA VAL A 793 12.66 -23.51 -21.51
C VAL A 793 13.33 -24.81 -21.10
N ARG A 794 12.55 -25.88 -20.98
CA ARG A 794 13.05 -27.23 -20.71
C ARG A 794 12.55 -28.18 -21.78
N LEU A 795 13.45 -29.01 -22.27
CA LEU A 795 13.17 -30.04 -23.27
C LEU A 795 13.18 -31.40 -22.55
N PHE A 796 12.20 -32.24 -22.80
CA PHE A 796 12.14 -33.59 -22.23
C PHE A 796 12.05 -34.63 -23.34
N GLY A 797 12.63 -35.81 -23.08
CA GLY A 797 12.73 -36.85 -24.09
C GLY A 797 13.71 -37.96 -23.76
N LYS A 798 14.03 -38.79 -24.77
CA LYS A 798 14.90 -39.97 -24.65
C LYS A 798 16.09 -39.93 -25.58
#